data_AF-A0A5B8L3F6-F1
#
_entry.id   AF-A0A5B8L3F6-F1
#
_cell.length_a   1.000
_cell.length_b   1.000
_cell.length_c   1.000
_cell.angle_alpha   90.00
_cell.angle_beta   90.00
_cell.angle_gamma   90.00
#
_symmetry.space_group_name_H-M   'P 1'
#
loop_
_entity.id
_entity.type
_entity.pdbx_description
1 polymer ?
#
loop_
_entity_poly.entity_id
_entity_poly.type
_entity_poly.pdbx_seq_one_letter_code
_entity_poly.pdbx_strand_id
1 'polypeptide(L)'
;MTTIDRVATERSSPAVRLALPVFALTLSLSAFLLFSVQPFFAKMVLPRLGGSPGVWSVAMVFFQGVLLLGYGYAHLLTSRLGLRAAALLHAVVLAAAFLFLPIAIPAGWETPPETGQSLWLLGLFGVSVGLPFFAVSANAPLLQAWFARTGHPHAADPYFLYGASNLGSFASLILFIIFFEPLFTLSLQSAMWAAGFALLAAMIVGAAMLVISVEAPVENGPENQTGGEMSGSIGETARWILFAFIPSGLLVAVTAHISVDVAAAPFLWVAPLALFLLTFVLAFARRPIFTIRRLGSVLPFAATAALIAIYAHSMVPIWIALCIHLAFFFIAALFCHSLLVARRPPAARLTAFYLWMSFGGVLGGIFASLIAPIAFEWVAEYVLLILLVMVIGPRIAARPAGEIATFVATGAVLGAMILTGAQFEALERFFSGGALAAVLIGFAFAALVIGIFQPAARLIMLIPVIPLAFLQSHASGELFQERSFFGVVRVSDTADGRFRLMRHGTTIHGAMALSNSGDRPEPLTYYHSSGGIAAAIHAMQRRRGGAMDQVGAIGLGTGSAFCHRAPGETWTGFEIDRSVVDAAVDKGLFSFMPSCAPDAPMIVGDARITLAGEPDHRYDLLLVDAFSSDSIPVHLMTREAIALYLSKVVADGVVVMHISNRHLELGSVLAAIARDEGLAIRTGHFTPDAADAERHVAKSRVAVIAREAAHFGPMLDDPRWTVPEAGTTRAWTDDYSNIISAMMRKK
;
A
#
# COMPACT_ATOMS: atom_id res chain seq x y z
N MET A 1 -14.30 -2.54 37.76
CA MET A 1 -13.95 -3.64 38.69
C MET A 1 -14.95 -3.54 39.83
N THR A 2 -15.84 -4.51 39.99
CA THR A 2 -16.85 -4.49 41.08
C THR A 2 -16.20 -4.99 42.37
N THR A 3 -16.79 -4.64 43.51
CA THR A 3 -16.29 -5.01 44.86
C THR A 3 -16.18 -6.52 45.06
N ILE A 4 -17.00 -7.31 44.34
CA ILE A 4 -17.02 -8.78 44.36
C ILE A 4 -15.79 -9.38 43.66
N ASP A 5 -15.35 -8.79 42.53
CA ASP A 5 -14.18 -9.27 41.77
C ASP A 5 -12.88 -9.15 42.58
N ARG A 6 -12.77 -8.14 43.44
CA ARG A 6 -11.59 -7.93 44.32
C ARG A 6 -11.49 -8.99 45.42
N VAL A 7 -12.61 -9.35 46.06
CA VAL A 7 -12.64 -10.35 47.15
C VAL A 7 -12.30 -11.76 46.64
N ALA A 8 -12.72 -12.10 45.41
CA ALA A 8 -12.40 -13.39 44.79
C ALA A 8 -10.92 -13.50 44.36
N THR A 9 -10.29 -12.40 43.93
CA THR A 9 -8.86 -12.38 43.58
C THR A 9 -7.94 -12.42 44.81
N GLU A 10 -8.33 -11.79 45.94
CA GLU A 10 -7.57 -11.83 47.20
C GLU A 10 -7.46 -13.24 47.82
N ARG A 11 -8.46 -14.12 47.60
CA ARG A 11 -8.47 -15.50 48.10
C ARG A 11 -7.74 -16.53 47.22
N SER A 12 -7.27 -16.13 46.04
CA SER A 12 -6.57 -17.02 45.10
C SER A 12 -5.07 -17.15 45.43
N SER A 13 -4.39 -18.22 44.96
CA SER A 13 -2.96 -18.37 45.19
C SER A 13 -2.16 -17.23 44.51
N PRO A 14 -0.95 -16.87 45.00
CA PRO A 14 -0.12 -15.85 44.37
C PRO A 14 0.13 -16.11 42.88
N ALA A 15 0.24 -17.38 42.48
CA ALA A 15 0.44 -17.80 41.10
C ALA A 15 -0.80 -17.56 40.21
N VAL A 16 -2.02 -17.76 40.73
CA VAL A 16 -3.28 -17.40 40.02
C VAL A 16 -3.38 -15.88 39.81
N ARG A 17 -2.99 -15.08 40.81
CA ARG A 17 -2.97 -13.60 40.68
C ARG A 17 -1.96 -13.12 39.63
N LEU A 18 -0.81 -13.78 39.53
CA LEU A 18 0.24 -13.43 38.58
C LEU A 18 -0.11 -13.80 37.13
N ALA A 19 -1.07 -14.70 36.92
CA ALA A 19 -1.47 -15.13 35.57
C ALA A 19 -1.96 -13.97 34.70
N LEU A 20 -2.85 -13.11 35.21
CA LEU A 20 -3.37 -12.01 34.40
C LEU A 20 -2.29 -11.04 33.88
N PRO A 21 -1.40 -10.47 34.73
CA PRO A 21 -0.37 -9.55 34.23
C PRO A 21 0.66 -10.24 33.33
N VAL A 22 1.08 -11.47 33.63
CA VAL A 22 2.03 -12.21 32.77
C VAL A 22 1.45 -12.45 31.39
N PHE A 23 0.21 -12.96 31.31
CA PHE A 23 -0.43 -13.23 30.03
C PHE A 23 -0.75 -11.96 29.26
N ALA A 24 -1.22 -10.90 29.93
CA ALA A 24 -1.49 -9.62 29.29
C ALA A 24 -0.20 -8.98 28.71
N LEU A 25 0.88 -8.92 29.48
CA LEU A 25 2.16 -8.37 29.01
C LEU A 25 2.77 -9.20 27.88
N THR A 26 2.74 -10.54 28.00
CA THR A 26 3.25 -11.44 26.95
C THR A 26 2.45 -11.29 25.66
N LEU A 27 1.11 -11.22 25.75
CA LEU A 27 0.25 -10.97 24.60
C LEU A 27 0.51 -9.60 23.97
N SER A 28 0.64 -8.55 24.77
CA SER A 28 0.92 -7.20 24.27
C SER A 28 2.28 -7.12 23.56
N LEU A 29 3.33 -7.71 24.13
CA LEU A 29 4.65 -7.76 23.47
C LEU A 29 4.60 -8.61 22.19
N SER A 30 3.94 -9.77 22.23
CA SER A 30 3.76 -10.62 21.05
C SER A 30 3.04 -9.87 19.93
N ALA A 31 1.97 -9.16 20.26
CA ALA A 31 1.18 -8.37 19.32
C ALA A 31 1.99 -7.19 18.78
N PHE A 32 2.78 -6.53 19.63
CA PHE A 32 3.69 -5.47 19.22
C PHE A 32 4.72 -5.96 18.19
N LEU A 33 5.38 -7.08 18.45
CA LEU A 33 6.36 -7.66 17.51
C LEU A 33 5.71 -8.13 16.20
N LEU A 34 4.51 -8.74 16.29
CA LEU A 34 3.76 -9.21 15.12
C LEU A 34 3.38 -8.07 14.15
N PHE A 35 3.11 -6.87 14.65
CA PHE A 35 2.67 -5.74 13.84
C PHE A 35 3.78 -4.73 13.51
N SER A 36 4.86 -4.65 14.30
CA SER A 36 6.05 -3.85 13.95
C SER A 36 6.83 -4.46 12.78
N VAL A 37 6.87 -5.80 12.67
CA VAL A 37 7.63 -6.48 11.62
C VAL A 37 7.14 -6.21 10.21
N GLN A 38 5.83 -6.02 10.06
CA GLN A 38 5.20 -5.85 8.75
C GLN A 38 5.68 -4.58 8.02
N PRO A 39 5.55 -3.37 8.59
CA PRO A 39 5.99 -2.15 7.91
C PRO A 39 7.51 -2.05 7.77
N PHE A 40 8.30 -2.50 8.75
CA PHE A 40 9.76 -2.39 8.63
C PHE A 40 10.32 -3.33 7.56
N PHE A 41 9.83 -4.58 7.51
CA PHE A 41 10.33 -5.54 6.52
C PHE A 41 9.81 -5.18 5.12
N ALA A 42 8.56 -4.73 4.99
CA ALA A 42 8.07 -4.19 3.72
C ALA A 42 8.91 -2.98 3.26
N LYS A 43 9.29 -2.06 4.16
CA LYS A 43 10.21 -0.95 3.85
C LYS A 43 11.58 -1.43 3.38
N MET A 44 12.13 -2.49 4.00
CA MET A 44 13.42 -3.08 3.62
C MET A 44 13.39 -3.67 2.20
N VAL A 45 12.28 -4.27 1.80
CA VAL A 45 12.13 -4.91 0.49
C VAL A 45 11.72 -3.93 -0.62
N LEU A 46 11.00 -2.87 -0.27
CA LEU A 46 10.46 -1.87 -1.21
C LEU A 46 11.47 -1.37 -2.28
N PRO A 47 12.74 -1.07 -1.94
CA PRO A 47 13.77 -0.71 -2.92
C PRO A 47 14.01 -1.71 -4.04
N ARG A 48 13.81 -3.01 -3.80
CA ARG A 48 14.06 -4.06 -4.80
C ARG A 48 13.02 -4.08 -5.90
N LEU A 49 11.86 -3.47 -5.65
CA LEU A 49 10.70 -3.48 -6.53
C LEU A 49 10.23 -2.05 -6.86
N GLY A 50 11.19 -1.13 -7.01
CA GLY A 50 10.93 0.19 -7.56
C GLY A 50 10.11 1.13 -6.70
N GLY A 51 9.86 0.84 -5.42
CA GLY A 51 8.91 1.65 -4.66
C GLY A 51 7.44 1.40 -5.02
N SER A 52 7.10 0.21 -5.53
CA SER A 52 5.72 -0.08 -5.95
C SER A 52 4.74 -0.24 -4.78
N PRO A 53 3.50 0.31 -4.89
CA PRO A 53 2.38 -0.02 -4.01
C PRO A 53 2.09 -1.54 -3.92
N GLY A 54 2.40 -2.30 -4.98
CA GLY A 54 2.20 -3.75 -5.04
C GLY A 54 2.97 -4.52 -3.97
N VAL A 55 4.10 -3.99 -3.49
CA VAL A 55 4.90 -4.61 -2.42
C VAL A 55 4.07 -4.77 -1.14
N TRP A 56 3.35 -3.72 -0.74
CA TRP A 56 2.50 -3.77 0.45
C TRP A 56 1.30 -4.71 0.26
N SER A 57 0.66 -4.70 -0.91
CA SER A 57 -0.47 -5.58 -1.20
C SER A 57 -0.08 -7.06 -1.08
N VAL A 58 1.06 -7.47 -1.65
CA VAL A 58 1.55 -8.84 -1.55
C VAL A 58 2.03 -9.17 -0.12
N ALA A 59 2.67 -8.22 0.56
CA ALA A 59 3.05 -8.38 1.96
C ALA A 59 1.82 -8.67 2.86
N MET A 60 0.70 -7.99 2.61
CA MET A 60 -0.56 -8.25 3.32
C MET A 60 -1.05 -9.67 3.11
N VAL A 61 -1.04 -10.20 1.87
CA VAL A 61 -1.40 -11.60 1.59
C VAL A 61 -0.50 -12.56 2.36
N PHE A 62 0.81 -12.32 2.34
CA PHE A 62 1.77 -13.13 3.07
C PHE A 62 1.48 -13.15 4.58
N PHE A 63 1.43 -11.97 5.22
CA PHE A 63 1.24 -11.87 6.67
C PHE A 63 -0.12 -12.41 7.10
N GLN A 64 -1.19 -12.17 6.34
CA GLN A 64 -2.50 -12.75 6.61
C GLN A 64 -2.48 -14.28 6.46
N GLY A 65 -1.81 -14.80 5.43
CA GLY A 65 -1.63 -16.23 5.19
C GLY A 65 -0.87 -16.92 6.33
N VAL A 66 0.27 -16.38 6.74
CA VAL A 66 1.06 -16.95 7.84
C VAL A 66 0.36 -16.77 9.20
N LEU A 67 -0.43 -15.70 9.39
CA LEU A 67 -1.31 -15.55 10.55
C LEU A 67 -2.35 -16.67 10.61
N LEU A 68 -2.99 -16.98 9.47
CA LEU A 68 -3.94 -18.10 9.36
C LEU A 68 -3.27 -19.43 9.70
N LEU A 69 -2.06 -19.68 9.18
CA LEU A 69 -1.27 -20.88 9.50
C LEU A 69 -0.97 -20.97 11.00
N GLY A 70 -0.55 -19.86 11.64
CA GLY A 70 -0.29 -19.82 13.08
C GLY A 70 -1.55 -20.08 13.92
N TYR A 71 -2.70 -19.55 13.50
CA TYR A 71 -3.98 -19.80 14.16
C TYR A 71 -4.43 -21.26 13.99
N GLY A 72 -4.24 -21.84 12.80
CA GLY A 72 -4.47 -23.26 12.55
C GLY A 72 -3.57 -24.15 13.40
N TYR A 73 -2.27 -23.82 13.48
CA TYR A 73 -1.30 -24.48 14.35
C TYR A 73 -1.72 -24.43 15.83
N ALA A 74 -2.08 -23.24 16.35
CA ALA A 74 -2.54 -23.10 17.73
C ALA A 74 -3.83 -23.90 18.01
N HIS A 75 -4.77 -23.93 17.05
CA HIS A 75 -5.99 -24.75 17.15
C HIS A 75 -5.65 -26.25 17.21
N LEU A 76 -4.73 -26.73 16.38
CA LEU A 76 -4.29 -28.13 16.39
C LEU A 76 -3.58 -28.49 17.70
N LEU A 77 -2.67 -27.65 18.18
CA LEU A 77 -1.96 -27.86 19.45
C LEU A 77 -2.92 -27.97 20.63
N THR A 78 -3.89 -27.06 20.71
CA THR A 78 -4.83 -26.99 21.84
C THR A 78 -5.91 -28.08 21.81
N SER A 79 -6.24 -28.62 20.63
CA SER A 79 -7.27 -29.65 20.45
C SER A 79 -6.72 -31.08 20.45
N ARG A 80 -5.45 -31.29 20.06
CA ARG A 80 -4.87 -32.63 19.89
C ARG A 80 -3.82 -33.00 20.92
N LEU A 81 -3.17 -32.02 21.56
CA LEU A 81 -2.04 -32.27 22.47
C LEU A 81 -2.37 -31.86 23.90
N GLY A 82 -1.75 -32.57 24.85
CA GLY A 82 -1.69 -32.14 26.25
C GLY A 82 -0.86 -30.85 26.39
N LEU A 83 -1.15 -30.07 27.45
CA LEU A 83 -0.54 -28.75 27.69
C LEU A 83 1.00 -28.78 27.63
N ARG A 84 1.65 -29.77 28.26
CA ARG A 84 3.11 -29.89 28.30
C ARG A 84 3.71 -30.16 26.92
N ALA A 85 3.09 -31.05 26.14
CA ALA A 85 3.54 -31.35 24.78
C ALA A 85 3.35 -30.15 23.84
N ALA A 86 2.22 -29.45 23.94
CA ALA A 86 1.97 -28.23 23.19
C ALA A 86 2.98 -27.12 23.55
N ALA A 87 3.30 -26.92 24.83
CA ALA A 87 4.30 -25.96 25.28
C ALA A 87 5.72 -26.29 24.79
N LEU A 88 6.13 -27.56 24.85
CA LEU A 88 7.44 -28.00 24.35
C LEU A 88 7.55 -27.80 22.84
N LEU A 89 6.53 -28.22 22.08
CA LEU A 89 6.53 -28.07 20.63
C LEU A 89 6.61 -26.58 20.22
N HIS A 90 5.87 -25.71 20.90
CA HIS A 90 5.92 -24.28 20.61
C HIS A 90 7.27 -23.66 21.01
N ALA A 91 7.89 -24.12 22.10
CA ALA A 91 9.24 -23.71 22.46
C ALA A 91 10.27 -24.11 21.41
N VAL A 92 10.14 -25.30 20.79
CA VAL A 92 10.98 -25.74 19.67
C VAL A 92 10.78 -24.85 18.45
N VAL A 93 9.53 -24.48 18.12
CA VAL A 93 9.23 -23.55 17.02
C VAL A 93 9.86 -22.17 17.27
N LEU A 94 9.76 -21.64 18.48
CA LEU A 94 10.42 -20.39 18.88
C LEU A 94 11.95 -20.49 18.78
N ALA A 95 12.53 -21.62 19.20
CA ALA A 95 13.97 -21.87 19.08
C ALA A 95 14.43 -21.92 17.61
N ALA A 96 13.67 -22.60 16.75
CA ALA A 96 13.98 -22.70 15.32
C ALA A 96 13.90 -21.34 14.61
N ALA A 97 12.98 -20.46 15.04
CA ALA A 97 12.87 -19.11 14.49
C ALA A 97 14.13 -18.24 14.68
N PHE A 98 14.98 -18.53 15.68
CA PHE A 98 16.26 -17.82 15.85
C PHE A 98 17.23 -18.03 14.68
N LEU A 99 17.08 -19.11 13.90
CA LEU A 99 17.90 -19.36 12.70
C LEU A 99 17.71 -18.28 11.61
N PHE A 100 16.62 -17.51 11.70
CA PHE A 100 16.24 -16.47 10.74
C PHE A 100 16.50 -15.06 11.29
N LEU A 101 17.20 -14.94 12.43
CA LEU A 101 17.50 -13.65 13.06
C LEU A 101 18.99 -13.31 12.93
N PRO A 102 19.34 -12.03 12.69
CA PRO A 102 18.44 -10.89 12.49
C PRO A 102 17.69 -10.95 11.14
N ILE A 103 16.48 -10.38 11.09
CA ILE A 103 15.67 -10.36 9.86
C ILE A 103 16.38 -9.50 8.81
N ALA A 104 16.65 -10.10 7.65
CA ALA A 104 17.29 -9.44 6.52
C ALA A 104 16.82 -10.06 5.19
N ILE A 105 17.18 -9.42 4.08
CA ILE A 105 17.09 -10.01 2.75
C ILE A 105 18.26 -11.02 2.61
N PRO A 106 18.01 -12.32 2.44
CA PRO A 106 19.05 -13.33 2.32
C PRO A 106 19.79 -13.22 0.98
N ALA A 107 21.01 -13.75 0.95
CA ALA A 107 21.79 -13.85 -0.26
C ALA A 107 21.05 -14.67 -1.34
N GLY A 108 21.10 -14.22 -2.59
CA GLY A 108 20.40 -14.81 -3.73
C GLY A 108 18.97 -14.29 -3.95
N TRP A 109 18.47 -13.40 -3.09
CA TRP A 109 17.17 -12.73 -3.21
C TRP A 109 17.30 -11.21 -3.43
N GLU A 110 18.42 -10.76 -3.98
CA GLU A 110 18.69 -9.34 -4.24
C GLU A 110 17.98 -8.82 -5.48
N THR A 111 17.73 -9.70 -6.46
CA THR A 111 17.22 -9.33 -7.79
C THR A 111 15.89 -10.02 -8.07
N PRO A 112 14.78 -9.28 -8.22
CA PRO A 112 13.52 -9.87 -8.65
C PRO A 112 13.57 -10.25 -10.14
N PRO A 113 12.75 -11.22 -10.56
CA PRO A 113 12.56 -11.53 -11.98
C PRO A 113 11.77 -10.42 -12.70
N GLU A 114 11.90 -10.35 -14.02
CA GLU A 114 11.13 -9.43 -14.89
C GLU A 114 9.61 -9.71 -14.85
N THR A 115 9.20 -10.94 -14.57
CA THR A 115 7.79 -11.36 -14.45
C THR A 115 7.60 -12.18 -13.18
N GLY A 116 6.38 -12.19 -12.63
CA GLY A 116 6.07 -12.98 -11.43
C GLY A 116 6.61 -12.37 -10.13
N GLN A 117 6.77 -11.05 -10.07
CA GLN A 117 7.23 -10.29 -8.91
C GLN A 117 6.45 -10.66 -7.63
N SER A 118 5.13 -10.85 -7.74
CA SER A 118 4.29 -11.25 -6.59
C SER A 118 4.68 -12.61 -6.01
N LEU A 119 4.96 -13.62 -6.85
CA LEU A 119 5.35 -14.96 -6.40
C LEU A 119 6.76 -14.95 -5.79
N TRP A 120 7.68 -14.23 -6.43
CA TRP A 120 9.02 -14.02 -5.90
C TRP A 120 8.96 -13.33 -4.53
N LEU A 121 8.15 -12.28 -4.39
CA LEU A 121 8.01 -11.53 -3.14
C LEU A 121 7.43 -12.39 -2.01
N LEU A 122 6.44 -13.24 -2.29
CA LEU A 122 5.94 -14.23 -1.32
C LEU A 122 7.05 -15.21 -0.89
N GLY A 123 7.89 -15.64 -1.81
CA GLY A 123 9.05 -16.50 -1.54
C GLY A 123 10.07 -15.82 -0.62
N LEU A 124 10.45 -14.57 -0.95
CA LEU A 124 11.36 -13.75 -0.14
C LEU A 124 10.85 -13.60 1.29
N PHE A 125 9.57 -13.24 1.45
CA PHE A 125 8.97 -13.12 2.79
C PHE A 125 9.00 -14.47 3.53
N GLY A 126 8.77 -15.58 2.83
CA GLY A 126 8.84 -16.93 3.38
C GLY A 126 10.22 -17.27 3.97
N VAL A 127 11.28 -17.02 3.21
CA VAL A 127 12.66 -17.36 3.61
C VAL A 127 13.29 -16.36 4.58
N SER A 128 12.79 -15.12 4.64
CA SER A 128 13.31 -14.09 5.55
C SER A 128 12.58 -14.05 6.89
N VAL A 129 11.25 -13.89 6.85
CA VAL A 129 10.43 -13.53 8.01
C VAL A 129 9.35 -14.55 8.31
N GLY A 130 9.15 -15.55 7.45
CA GLY A 130 8.07 -16.53 7.57
C GLY A 130 8.06 -17.31 8.88
N LEU A 131 9.17 -17.95 9.25
CA LEU A 131 9.21 -18.73 10.49
C LEU A 131 9.11 -17.86 11.75
N PRO A 132 9.86 -16.74 11.90
CA PRO A 132 9.66 -15.81 13.00
C PRO A 132 8.22 -15.30 13.12
N PHE A 133 7.62 -14.88 12.00
CA PHE A 133 6.24 -14.40 11.99
C PHE A 133 5.24 -15.50 12.37
N PHE A 134 5.40 -16.70 11.84
CA PHE A 134 4.60 -17.88 12.19
C PHE A 134 4.64 -18.20 13.69
N ALA A 135 5.84 -18.18 14.28
CA ALA A 135 6.02 -18.44 15.70
C ALA A 135 5.31 -17.40 16.57
N VAL A 136 5.34 -16.11 16.18
CA VAL A 136 4.67 -15.03 16.90
C VAL A 136 3.15 -15.05 16.69
N SER A 137 2.69 -15.41 15.48
CA SER A 137 1.26 -15.36 15.12
C SER A 137 0.41 -16.37 15.87
N ALA A 138 0.97 -17.52 16.26
CA ALA A 138 0.30 -18.54 17.06
C ALA A 138 0.01 -18.10 18.52
N ASN A 139 0.73 -17.10 19.04
CA ASN A 139 0.71 -16.77 20.47
C ASN A 139 -0.63 -16.24 20.97
N ALA A 140 -1.34 -15.44 20.17
CA ALA A 140 -2.60 -14.84 20.60
C ALA A 140 -3.67 -15.88 20.98
N PRO A 141 -4.04 -16.85 20.11
CA PRO A 141 -4.96 -17.92 20.47
C PRO A 141 -4.38 -18.88 21.51
N LEU A 142 -3.07 -19.19 21.45
CA LEU A 142 -2.43 -20.15 22.36
C LEU A 142 -2.41 -19.65 23.81
N LEU A 143 -1.96 -18.40 24.04
CA LEU A 143 -1.93 -17.79 25.37
C LEU A 143 -3.33 -17.58 25.93
N GLN A 144 -4.33 -17.24 25.11
CA GLN A 144 -5.73 -17.17 25.57
C GLN A 144 -6.26 -18.55 26.00
N ALA A 145 -5.95 -19.60 25.23
CA ALA A 145 -6.35 -20.96 25.57
C ALA A 145 -5.65 -21.47 26.84
N TRP A 146 -4.38 -21.14 27.05
CA TRP A 146 -3.65 -21.44 28.28
C TRP A 146 -4.21 -20.65 29.47
N PHE A 147 -4.50 -19.36 29.31
CA PHE A 147 -5.10 -18.54 30.37
C PHE A 147 -6.44 -19.09 30.85
N ALA A 148 -7.26 -19.65 29.95
CA ALA A 148 -8.53 -20.29 30.30
C ALA A 148 -8.37 -21.48 31.27
N ARG A 149 -7.17 -22.07 31.38
CA ARG A 149 -6.86 -23.21 32.27
C ARG A 149 -6.29 -22.81 33.64
N THR A 150 -6.10 -21.52 33.90
CA THR A 150 -5.46 -21.01 35.13
C THR A 150 -6.36 -20.99 36.37
N GLY A 151 -7.67 -21.21 36.21
CA GLY A 151 -8.65 -21.03 37.29
C GLY A 151 -8.86 -19.57 37.75
N HIS A 152 -8.33 -18.59 37.01
CA HIS A 152 -8.52 -17.17 37.30
C HIS A 152 -10.01 -16.76 37.16
N PRO A 153 -10.55 -15.79 37.94
CA PRO A 153 -11.97 -15.38 37.83
C PRO A 153 -12.41 -14.92 36.44
N HIS A 154 -11.48 -14.41 35.63
CA HIS A 154 -11.71 -14.01 34.24
C HIS A 154 -11.37 -15.09 33.20
N ALA A 155 -10.98 -16.30 33.61
CA ALA A 155 -10.62 -17.39 32.71
C ALA A 155 -11.80 -17.90 31.87
N ALA A 156 -13.04 -17.75 32.37
CA ALA A 156 -14.26 -18.17 31.69
C ALA A 156 -14.60 -17.32 30.44
N ASP A 157 -14.10 -16.08 30.36
CA ASP A 157 -14.30 -15.17 29.21
C ASP A 157 -13.00 -14.43 28.88
N PRO A 158 -12.03 -15.07 28.19
CA PRO A 158 -10.73 -14.48 27.90
C PRO A 158 -10.76 -13.47 26.73
N TYR A 159 -11.91 -13.23 26.08
CA TYR A 159 -12.00 -12.41 24.87
C TYR A 159 -11.54 -10.95 25.07
N PHE A 160 -11.55 -10.44 26.31
CA PHE A 160 -11.02 -9.10 26.61
C PHE A 160 -9.49 -9.01 26.39
N LEU A 161 -8.76 -10.13 26.50
CA LEU A 161 -7.32 -10.20 26.20
C LEU A 161 -7.05 -10.00 24.71
N TYR A 162 -8.00 -10.35 23.84
CA TYR A 162 -7.91 -10.04 22.41
C TYR A 162 -7.98 -8.53 22.15
N GLY A 163 -8.83 -7.81 22.88
CA GLY A 163 -8.87 -6.34 22.86
C GLY A 163 -7.55 -5.71 23.33
N ALA A 164 -6.97 -6.23 24.43
CA ALA A 164 -5.67 -5.78 24.93
C ALA A 164 -4.52 -6.06 23.96
N SER A 165 -4.53 -7.22 23.29
CA SER A 165 -3.59 -7.57 22.23
C SER A 165 -3.68 -6.58 21.06
N ASN A 166 -4.89 -6.29 20.56
CA ASN A 166 -5.08 -5.34 19.46
C ASN A 166 -4.70 -3.91 19.83
N LEU A 167 -4.83 -3.51 21.10
CA LEU A 167 -4.31 -2.22 21.58
C LEU A 167 -2.78 -2.18 21.49
N GLY A 168 -2.09 -3.26 21.85
CA GLY A 168 -0.65 -3.41 21.67
C GLY A 168 -0.23 -3.34 20.20
N SER A 169 -0.97 -4.03 19.32
CA SER A 169 -0.77 -3.95 17.86
C SER A 169 -0.96 -2.53 17.32
N PHE A 170 -2.03 -1.83 17.72
CA PHE A 170 -2.30 -0.45 17.34
C PHE A 170 -1.18 0.48 17.82
N ALA A 171 -0.75 0.35 19.07
CA ALA A 171 0.35 1.14 19.62
C ALA A 171 1.66 0.91 18.85
N SER A 172 1.96 -0.33 18.47
CA SER A 172 3.13 -0.66 17.65
C SER A 172 3.15 0.09 16.32
N LEU A 173 2.01 0.17 15.65
CA LEU A 173 1.87 0.83 14.36
C LEU A 173 2.05 2.35 14.48
N ILE A 174 1.43 2.98 15.48
CA ILE A 174 1.60 4.41 15.71
C ILE A 174 3.05 4.73 16.09
N LEU A 175 3.64 3.95 17.00
CA LEU A 175 5.04 4.10 17.40
C LEU A 175 6.00 3.90 16.23
N PHE A 176 5.67 3.00 15.30
CA PHE A 176 6.48 2.80 14.09
C PHE A 176 6.67 4.12 13.32
N ILE A 177 5.59 4.87 13.08
CA ILE A 177 5.64 6.13 12.33
C ILE A 177 6.32 7.25 13.13
N ILE A 178 5.96 7.43 14.41
CA ILE A 178 6.39 8.62 15.17
C ILE A 178 7.76 8.46 15.84
N PHE A 179 8.20 7.21 16.04
CA PHE A 179 9.38 6.91 16.84
C PHE A 179 10.38 6.03 16.09
N PHE A 180 9.98 4.87 15.56
CA PHE A 180 10.96 3.94 14.97
C PHE A 180 11.49 4.40 13.62
N GLU A 181 10.61 4.73 12.68
CA GLU A 181 10.98 5.12 11.33
C GLU A 181 11.82 6.42 11.27
N PRO A 182 11.50 7.50 12.02
CA PRO A 182 12.27 8.74 11.93
C PRO A 182 13.64 8.69 12.59
N LEU A 183 13.83 7.82 13.60
CA LEU A 183 14.99 7.84 14.49
C LEU A 183 15.98 6.69 14.24
N PHE A 184 15.49 5.50 13.89
CA PHE A 184 16.33 4.30 13.81
C PHE A 184 16.47 3.81 12.37
N THR A 185 17.67 3.29 12.06
CA THR A 185 17.92 2.63 10.79
C THR A 185 17.27 1.25 10.72
N LEU A 186 17.07 0.69 9.53
CA LEU A 186 16.44 -0.63 9.37
C LEU A 186 17.24 -1.74 10.05
N SER A 187 18.57 -1.66 10.00
CA SER A 187 19.47 -2.60 10.68
C SER A 187 19.27 -2.59 12.20
N LEU A 188 19.16 -1.39 12.80
CA LEU A 188 18.88 -1.26 14.23
C LEU A 188 17.46 -1.74 14.58
N GLN A 189 16.47 -1.46 13.74
CA GLN A 189 15.11 -1.97 13.92
C GLN A 189 15.07 -3.51 13.90
N SER A 190 15.83 -4.15 12.99
CA SER A 190 15.97 -5.61 12.94
C SER A 190 16.62 -6.18 14.20
N ALA A 191 17.69 -5.55 14.70
CA ALA A 191 18.34 -5.95 15.94
C ALA A 191 17.42 -5.78 17.17
N MET A 192 16.69 -4.65 17.26
CA MET A 192 15.70 -4.41 18.32
C MET A 192 14.58 -5.44 18.28
N TRP A 193 14.11 -5.81 17.08
CA TRP A 193 13.09 -6.84 16.92
C TRP A 193 13.60 -8.22 17.36
N ALA A 194 14.84 -8.59 17.00
CA ALA A 194 15.46 -9.84 17.43
C ALA A 194 15.62 -9.92 18.96
N ALA A 195 16.04 -8.82 19.61
CA ALA A 195 16.11 -8.73 21.07
C ALA A 195 14.72 -8.84 21.72
N GLY A 196 13.72 -8.17 21.14
CA GLY A 196 12.32 -8.29 21.57
C GLY A 196 11.78 -9.72 21.41
N PHE A 197 12.13 -10.41 20.32
CA PHE A 197 11.76 -11.81 20.09
C PHE A 197 12.38 -12.74 21.14
N ALA A 198 13.65 -12.52 21.52
CA ALA A 198 14.29 -13.28 22.58
C ALA A 198 13.59 -13.10 23.94
N LEU A 199 13.25 -11.86 24.28
CA LEU A 199 12.45 -11.54 25.47
C LEU A 199 11.07 -12.22 25.42
N LEU A 200 10.38 -12.15 24.28
CA LEU A 200 9.09 -12.79 24.09
C LEU A 200 9.18 -14.31 24.27
N ALA A 201 10.18 -14.97 23.70
CA ALA A 201 10.38 -16.41 23.84
C ALA A 201 10.54 -16.80 25.32
N ALA A 202 11.34 -16.06 26.09
CA ALA A 202 11.48 -16.27 27.53
C ALA A 202 10.15 -16.07 28.28
N MET A 203 9.38 -15.03 27.94
CA MET A 203 8.07 -14.77 28.54
C MET A 203 7.05 -15.87 28.23
N ILE A 204 7.03 -16.44 27.02
CA ILE A 204 6.14 -17.53 26.64
C ILE A 204 6.49 -18.80 27.42
N VAL A 205 7.78 -19.14 27.55
CA VAL A 205 8.22 -20.27 28.38
C VAL A 205 7.82 -20.04 29.84
N GLY A 206 7.97 -18.82 30.36
CA GLY A 206 7.48 -18.42 31.69
C GLY A 206 5.98 -18.59 31.86
N ALA A 207 5.17 -18.15 30.89
CA ALA A 207 3.72 -18.29 30.91
C ALA A 207 3.29 -19.78 30.88
N ALA A 208 3.98 -20.61 30.10
CA ALA A 208 3.74 -22.05 30.05
C ALA A 208 4.05 -22.72 31.40
N MET A 209 5.21 -22.42 32.01
CA MET A 209 5.58 -22.93 33.34
C MET A 209 4.56 -22.52 34.41
N LEU A 210 4.11 -21.26 34.38
CA LEU A 210 3.09 -20.75 35.29
C LEU A 210 1.78 -21.54 35.17
N VAL A 211 1.28 -21.72 33.94
CA VAL A 211 0.02 -22.45 33.71
C VAL A 211 0.14 -23.92 34.10
N ILE A 212 1.27 -24.57 33.84
CA ILE A 212 1.52 -25.97 34.26
C ILE A 212 1.56 -26.09 35.79
N SER A 213 2.03 -25.06 36.50
CA SER A 213 2.12 -25.06 37.96
C SER A 213 0.80 -24.80 38.69
N VAL A 214 -0.19 -24.23 38.00
CA VAL A 214 -1.48 -23.79 38.57
C VAL A 214 -2.66 -24.55 37.96
N GLU A 215 -2.41 -25.47 37.02
CA GLU A 215 -3.44 -26.24 36.33
C GLU A 215 -4.41 -26.87 37.34
N ALA A 216 -5.67 -26.42 37.32
CA ALA A 216 -6.70 -26.97 38.16
C ALA A 216 -6.96 -28.43 37.72
N PRO A 217 -7.12 -29.39 38.66
CA PRO A 217 -7.56 -30.73 38.30
C PRO A 217 -8.85 -30.63 37.50
N VAL A 218 -8.88 -31.24 36.32
CA VAL A 218 -10.12 -31.39 35.56
C VAL A 218 -11.02 -32.31 36.38
N GLU A 219 -11.99 -31.74 37.11
CA GLU A 219 -13.09 -32.53 37.63
C GLU A 219 -13.85 -33.09 36.42
N ASN A 220 -13.75 -34.41 36.22
CA ASN A 220 -14.61 -35.18 35.34
C ASN A 220 -16.03 -35.22 35.96
N GLY A 221 -16.70 -34.07 36.02
CA GLY A 221 -18.13 -34.00 36.27
C GLY A 221 -18.91 -34.51 35.05
N PRO A 222 -20.09 -35.14 35.24
CA PRO A 222 -20.87 -35.64 34.13
C PRO A 222 -21.13 -34.49 33.15
N GLU A 223 -20.82 -34.77 31.89
CA GLU A 223 -21.02 -33.92 30.74
C GLU A 223 -22.49 -33.47 30.72
N ASN A 224 -22.79 -32.32 31.34
CA ASN A 224 -24.13 -31.80 31.41
C ASN A 224 -24.48 -31.27 30.01
N GLN A 225 -25.11 -32.15 29.24
CA GLN A 225 -25.69 -31.95 27.92
C GLN A 225 -26.88 -30.96 27.96
N THR A 226 -26.65 -29.74 28.41
CA THR A 226 -27.63 -28.63 28.31
C THR A 226 -27.02 -27.39 27.68
N GLY A 227 -26.09 -27.58 26.75
CA GLY A 227 -25.72 -26.58 25.76
C GLY A 227 -26.48 -26.87 24.47
N GLY A 228 -27.65 -26.25 24.30
CA GLY A 228 -28.50 -26.44 23.13
C GLY A 228 -27.70 -26.42 21.83
N GLU A 229 -28.08 -27.33 20.94
CA GLU A 229 -27.60 -27.49 19.57
C GLU A 229 -27.65 -26.17 18.79
N MET A 230 -26.67 -25.30 18.95
CA MET A 230 -26.17 -24.55 17.79
C MET A 230 -25.16 -25.47 17.10
N SER A 231 -25.72 -26.44 16.36
CA SER A 231 -25.05 -26.97 15.17
C SER A 231 -24.42 -25.78 14.45
N GLY A 232 -23.11 -25.85 14.20
CA GLY A 232 -22.41 -24.85 13.42
C GLY A 232 -22.98 -24.88 12.01
N SER A 233 -24.11 -24.21 11.81
CA SER A 233 -24.75 -24.11 10.52
C SER A 233 -23.70 -23.55 9.57
N ILE A 234 -23.49 -24.22 8.44
CA ILE A 234 -22.59 -23.77 7.37
C ILE A 234 -22.86 -22.29 7.03
N GLY A 235 -24.11 -21.84 7.16
CA GLY A 235 -24.52 -20.46 6.98
C GLY A 235 -23.93 -19.46 7.99
N GLU A 236 -23.63 -19.87 9.22
CA GLU A 236 -23.01 -18.99 10.22
C GLU A 236 -21.51 -18.83 10.00
N THR A 237 -20.81 -19.94 9.71
CA THR A 237 -19.40 -19.90 9.29
C THR A 237 -19.23 -19.05 8.03
N ALA A 238 -20.12 -19.20 7.04
CA ALA A 238 -20.10 -18.38 5.83
C ALA A 238 -20.27 -16.88 6.14
N ARG A 239 -21.11 -16.52 7.12
CA ARG A 239 -21.24 -15.12 7.57
C ARG A 239 -19.98 -14.60 8.24
N TRP A 240 -19.32 -15.40 9.08
CA TRP A 240 -18.05 -15.02 9.68
C TRP A 240 -16.98 -14.75 8.63
N ILE A 241 -16.87 -15.65 7.64
CA ILE A 241 -15.96 -15.49 6.50
C ILE A 241 -16.29 -14.20 5.74
N LEU A 242 -17.56 -13.96 5.40
CA LEU A 242 -17.99 -12.78 4.65
C LEU A 242 -17.72 -11.46 5.40
N PHE A 243 -18.03 -11.40 6.70
CA PHE A 243 -17.81 -10.20 7.50
C PHE A 243 -16.33 -9.94 7.81
N ALA A 244 -15.44 -10.93 7.67
CA ALA A 244 -14.00 -10.73 7.71
C ALA A 244 -13.39 -10.42 6.34
N PHE A 245 -13.95 -10.99 5.26
CA PHE A 245 -13.55 -10.79 3.87
C PHE A 245 -13.63 -9.31 3.47
N ILE A 246 -14.78 -8.68 3.69
CA ILE A 246 -15.03 -7.30 3.26
C ILE A 246 -14.04 -6.30 3.85
N PRO A 247 -13.87 -6.19 5.19
CA PRO A 247 -12.96 -5.20 5.76
C PRO A 247 -11.49 -5.50 5.46
N SER A 248 -11.12 -6.78 5.31
CA SER A 248 -9.76 -7.16 4.91
C SER A 248 -9.45 -6.79 3.46
N GLY A 249 -10.38 -7.07 2.54
CA GLY A 249 -10.26 -6.63 1.15
C GLY A 249 -10.25 -5.11 1.04
N LEU A 250 -11.10 -4.41 1.80
CA LEU A 250 -11.16 -2.94 1.80
C LEU A 250 -9.86 -2.35 2.33
N LEU A 251 -9.23 -2.96 3.34
CA LEU A 251 -7.94 -2.53 3.87
C LEU A 251 -6.88 -2.53 2.77
N VAL A 252 -6.77 -3.62 2.00
CA VAL A 252 -5.82 -3.70 0.89
C VAL A 252 -6.19 -2.71 -0.22
N ALA A 253 -7.45 -2.71 -0.64
CA ALA A 253 -7.92 -1.91 -1.77
C ALA A 253 -7.80 -0.40 -1.53
N VAL A 254 -8.18 0.08 -0.33
CA VAL A 254 -8.03 1.51 0.02
C VAL A 254 -6.57 1.91 0.13
N THR A 255 -5.72 1.01 0.64
CA THR A 255 -4.28 1.29 0.75
C THR A 255 -3.63 1.36 -0.62
N ALA A 256 -3.99 0.46 -1.54
CA ALA A 256 -3.52 0.49 -2.92
C ALA A 256 -3.97 1.78 -3.62
N HIS A 257 -5.26 2.15 -3.50
CA HIS A 257 -5.79 3.39 -4.06
C HIS A 257 -5.04 4.63 -3.56
N ILE A 258 -4.81 4.75 -2.25
CA ILE A 258 -4.06 5.87 -1.66
C ILE A 258 -2.58 5.86 -2.09
N SER A 259 -1.95 4.68 -2.13
CA SER A 259 -0.51 4.57 -2.39
C SER A 259 -0.13 4.85 -3.83
N VAL A 260 -1.05 4.60 -4.79
CA VAL A 260 -0.84 4.93 -6.20
C VAL A 260 -0.75 6.45 -6.42
N ASP A 261 -1.55 7.24 -5.71
CA ASP A 261 -1.67 8.68 -5.95
C ASP A 261 -0.74 9.56 -5.10
N VAL A 262 -0.33 9.10 -3.91
CA VAL A 262 0.52 9.90 -3.00
C VAL A 262 1.96 9.43 -3.02
N ALA A 263 2.20 8.22 -2.50
CA ALA A 263 3.49 7.55 -2.46
C ALA A 263 3.30 6.12 -1.91
N ALA A 264 4.17 5.19 -2.29
CA ALA A 264 4.27 3.93 -1.58
C ALA A 264 5.22 4.09 -0.37
N ALA A 265 4.66 4.36 0.81
CA ALA A 265 5.45 4.58 2.02
C ALA A 265 4.77 3.97 3.26
N PRO A 266 5.56 3.44 4.22
CA PRO A 266 5.02 2.81 5.43
C PRO A 266 4.01 3.66 6.19
N PHE A 267 4.23 4.97 6.35
CA PHE A 267 3.28 5.82 7.08
C PHE A 267 1.87 5.86 6.43
N LEU A 268 1.78 5.73 5.09
CA LEU A 268 0.50 5.66 4.38
C LEU A 268 -0.16 4.30 4.52
N TRP A 269 0.62 3.22 4.58
CA TRP A 269 0.11 1.85 4.76
C TRP A 269 -0.36 1.58 6.19
N VAL A 270 0.39 2.14 7.14
CA VAL A 270 0.16 1.97 8.57
C VAL A 270 -1.11 2.68 9.01
N ALA A 271 -1.54 3.78 8.38
CA ALA A 271 -2.76 4.48 8.75
C ALA A 271 -4.05 3.63 8.56
N PRO A 272 -4.34 3.06 7.36
CA PRO A 272 -5.42 2.08 7.20
C PRO A 272 -5.28 0.88 8.14
N LEU A 273 -4.09 0.30 8.28
CA LEU A 273 -3.88 -0.86 9.14
C LEU A 273 -4.16 -0.54 10.63
N ALA A 274 -3.73 0.63 11.11
CA ALA A 274 -4.00 1.08 12.47
C ALA A 274 -5.51 1.31 12.69
N LEU A 275 -6.21 1.93 11.73
CA LEU A 275 -7.66 2.08 11.78
C LEU A 275 -8.36 0.72 11.78
N PHE A 276 -7.90 -0.23 10.96
CA PHE A 276 -8.41 -1.60 10.93
C PHE A 276 -8.30 -2.27 12.31
N LEU A 277 -7.15 -2.19 12.98
CA LEU A 277 -6.96 -2.77 14.31
C LEU A 277 -7.76 -2.03 15.38
N LEU A 278 -7.88 -0.70 15.27
CA LEU A 278 -8.73 0.09 16.15
C LEU A 278 -10.19 -0.36 16.07
N THR A 279 -10.68 -0.78 14.89
CA THR A 279 -12.03 -1.33 14.80
C THR A 279 -12.20 -2.62 15.60
N PHE A 280 -11.20 -3.49 15.69
CA PHE A 280 -11.23 -4.66 16.56
C PHE A 280 -11.22 -4.28 18.05
N VAL A 281 -10.39 -3.30 18.44
CA VAL A 281 -10.38 -2.77 19.83
C VAL A 281 -11.78 -2.28 20.21
N LEU A 282 -12.43 -1.53 19.34
CA LEU A 282 -13.77 -0.96 19.59
C LEU A 282 -14.88 -2.01 19.53
N ALA A 283 -14.82 -2.96 18.60
CA ALA A 283 -15.84 -3.99 18.43
C ALA A 283 -15.81 -5.02 19.58
N PHE A 284 -14.63 -5.39 20.07
CA PHE A 284 -14.46 -6.33 21.19
C PHE A 284 -14.51 -5.65 22.58
N ALA A 285 -14.73 -4.34 22.65
CA ALA A 285 -14.87 -3.64 23.92
C ALA A 285 -16.09 -4.14 24.71
N ARG A 286 -15.95 -4.28 26.04
CA ARG A 286 -17.04 -4.73 26.93
C ARG A 286 -18.30 -3.86 26.84
N ARG A 287 -18.13 -2.57 26.53
CA ARG A 287 -19.21 -1.60 26.30
C ARG A 287 -19.02 -0.97 24.92
N PRO A 288 -19.79 -1.40 23.90
CA PRO A 288 -19.62 -0.86 22.56
C PRO A 288 -20.01 0.62 22.54
N ILE A 289 -19.10 1.48 22.08
CA ILE A 289 -19.31 2.94 21.97
C ILE A 289 -20.31 3.24 20.83
N PHE A 290 -20.23 2.46 19.74
CA PHE A 290 -21.04 2.61 18.54
C PHE A 290 -22.02 1.45 18.42
N THR A 291 -23.28 1.75 18.07
CA THR A 291 -24.28 0.72 17.80
C THR A 291 -24.25 0.34 16.32
N ILE A 292 -24.44 -0.95 16.02
CA ILE A 292 -24.50 -1.48 14.65
C ILE A 292 -25.53 -0.71 13.80
N ARG A 293 -26.67 -0.31 14.41
CA ARG A 293 -27.70 0.50 13.73
C ARG A 293 -27.21 1.88 13.30
N ARG A 294 -26.46 2.60 14.16
CA ARG A 294 -25.91 3.92 13.84
C ARG A 294 -24.83 3.83 12.76
N LEU A 295 -23.96 2.82 12.86
CA LEU A 295 -22.94 2.56 11.83
C LEU A 295 -23.61 2.28 10.48
N GLY A 296 -24.59 1.38 10.45
CA GLY A 296 -25.34 1.06 9.23
C GLY A 296 -26.16 2.23 8.66
N SER A 297 -26.56 3.22 9.48
CA SER A 297 -27.20 4.45 8.97
C SER A 297 -26.20 5.43 8.38
N VAL A 298 -24.98 5.53 8.90
CA VAL A 298 -23.95 6.48 8.39
C VAL A 298 -23.21 5.91 7.19
N LEU A 299 -23.10 4.58 7.10
CA LEU A 299 -22.31 3.87 6.10
C LEU A 299 -22.62 4.30 4.64
N PRO A 300 -23.88 4.49 4.20
CA PRO A 300 -24.14 4.93 2.83
C PRO A 300 -23.65 6.35 2.54
N PHE A 301 -23.72 7.25 3.51
CA PHE A 301 -23.19 8.62 3.37
C PHE A 301 -21.68 8.59 3.16
N ALA A 302 -20.99 7.78 3.96
CA ALA A 302 -19.54 7.62 3.84
C ALA A 302 -19.15 6.95 2.52
N ALA A 303 -19.89 5.93 2.06
CA ALA A 303 -19.65 5.27 0.78
C ALA A 303 -19.85 6.24 -0.40
N THR A 304 -20.93 7.01 -0.39
CA THR A 304 -21.20 8.03 -1.42
C THR A 304 -20.10 9.09 -1.45
N ALA A 305 -19.66 9.58 -0.29
CA ALA A 305 -18.55 10.54 -0.23
C ALA A 305 -17.25 9.93 -0.80
N ALA A 306 -16.95 8.67 -0.49
CA ALA A 306 -15.78 7.97 -1.04
C ALA A 306 -15.87 7.81 -2.57
N LEU A 307 -17.05 7.48 -3.11
CA LEU A 307 -17.25 7.38 -4.56
C LEU A 307 -17.10 8.74 -5.25
N ILE A 308 -17.63 9.82 -4.66
CA ILE A 308 -17.43 11.18 -5.16
C ILE A 308 -15.93 11.53 -5.14
N ALA A 309 -15.21 11.20 -4.08
CA ALA A 309 -13.77 11.46 -4.00
C ALA A 309 -12.97 10.69 -5.07
N ILE A 310 -13.37 9.46 -5.43
CA ILE A 310 -12.76 8.69 -6.54
C ILE A 310 -13.01 9.38 -7.88
N TYR A 311 -14.27 9.73 -8.18
CA TYR A 311 -14.66 10.16 -9.53
C TYR A 311 -14.53 11.67 -9.77
N ALA A 312 -14.60 12.49 -8.72
CA ALA A 312 -14.42 13.95 -8.76
C ALA A 312 -13.08 14.37 -8.10
N HIS A 313 -12.02 13.57 -8.29
CA HIS A 313 -10.71 13.81 -7.67
C HIS A 313 -10.11 15.20 -7.98
N SER A 314 -10.46 15.80 -9.13
CA SER A 314 -10.03 17.16 -9.49
C SER A 314 -10.73 18.26 -8.70
N MET A 315 -11.90 17.98 -8.13
CA MET A 315 -12.70 18.95 -7.35
C MET A 315 -12.43 18.85 -5.84
N VAL A 316 -11.87 17.74 -5.37
CA VAL A 316 -11.64 17.48 -3.95
C VAL A 316 -10.15 17.56 -3.65
N PRO A 317 -9.70 18.46 -2.74
CA PRO A 317 -8.32 18.48 -2.29
C PRO A 317 -7.88 17.12 -1.76
N ILE A 318 -6.68 16.66 -2.13
CA ILE A 318 -6.22 15.30 -1.85
C ILE A 318 -6.26 14.92 -0.36
N TRP A 319 -5.94 15.86 0.55
CA TRP A 319 -6.03 15.63 1.99
C TRP A 319 -7.46 15.38 2.47
N ILE A 320 -8.43 16.06 1.86
CA ILE A 320 -9.85 15.85 2.13
C ILE A 320 -10.28 14.49 1.55
N ALA A 321 -9.87 14.15 0.32
CA ALA A 321 -10.13 12.85 -0.29
C ALA A 321 -9.57 11.70 0.56
N LEU A 322 -8.33 11.82 1.04
CA LEU A 322 -7.69 10.87 1.94
C LEU A 322 -8.50 10.68 3.23
N CYS A 323 -8.90 11.78 3.88
CA CYS A 323 -9.75 11.72 5.07
C CYS A 323 -11.09 11.04 4.80
N ILE A 324 -11.71 11.30 3.64
CA ILE A 324 -12.96 10.66 3.23
C ILE A 324 -12.77 9.15 3.05
N HIS A 325 -11.74 8.70 2.34
CA HIS A 325 -11.46 7.28 2.13
C HIS A 325 -11.17 6.55 3.44
N LEU A 326 -10.33 7.13 4.30
CA LEU A 326 -10.02 6.54 5.61
C LEU A 326 -11.25 6.50 6.53
N ALA A 327 -12.08 7.55 6.52
CA ALA A 327 -13.32 7.58 7.30
C ALA A 327 -14.33 6.53 6.82
N PHE A 328 -14.55 6.43 5.50
CA PHE A 328 -15.39 5.39 4.93
C PHE A 328 -14.89 3.99 5.29
N PHE A 329 -13.60 3.73 5.06
CA PHE A 329 -12.98 2.46 5.37
C PHE A 329 -13.17 2.09 6.85
N PHE A 330 -12.89 3.01 7.78
CA PHE A 330 -13.05 2.79 9.21
C PHE A 330 -14.51 2.48 9.59
N ILE A 331 -15.47 3.22 9.05
CA ILE A 331 -16.91 3.00 9.32
C ILE A 331 -17.36 1.64 8.79
N ALA A 332 -16.96 1.30 7.56
CA ALA A 332 -17.26 0.01 6.93
C ALA A 332 -16.66 -1.16 7.71
N ALA A 333 -15.38 -1.05 8.08
CA ALA A 333 -14.69 -2.09 8.83
C ALA A 333 -15.28 -2.26 10.24
N LEU A 334 -15.56 -1.17 10.94
CA LEU A 334 -16.17 -1.21 12.27
C LEU A 334 -17.58 -1.80 12.23
N PHE A 335 -18.36 -1.48 11.19
CA PHE A 335 -19.67 -2.08 10.97
C PHE A 335 -19.57 -3.61 10.79
N CYS A 336 -18.72 -4.09 9.88
CA CYS A 336 -18.51 -5.52 9.63
C CYS A 336 -17.97 -6.26 10.86
N HIS A 337 -16.96 -5.71 11.54
CA HIS A 337 -16.41 -6.32 12.76
C HIS A 337 -17.43 -6.33 13.91
N SER A 338 -18.25 -5.30 14.06
CA SER A 338 -19.32 -5.30 15.08
C SER A 338 -20.36 -6.39 14.82
N LEU A 339 -20.71 -6.62 13.55
CA LEU A 339 -21.62 -7.69 13.13
C LEU A 339 -21.05 -9.10 13.39
N LEU A 340 -19.74 -9.25 13.20
CA LEU A 340 -19.00 -10.47 13.43
C LEU A 340 -18.86 -10.78 14.93
N VAL A 341 -18.52 -9.77 15.75
CA VAL A 341 -18.40 -9.91 17.21
C VAL A 341 -19.73 -10.18 17.90
N ALA A 342 -20.84 -9.64 17.37
CA ALA A 342 -22.18 -9.92 17.86
C ALA A 342 -22.61 -11.40 17.66
N ARG A 343 -21.90 -12.13 16.80
CA ARG A 343 -22.16 -13.53 16.43
C ARG A 343 -21.09 -14.51 16.96
N ARG A 344 -20.21 -14.05 17.84
CA ARG A 344 -19.12 -14.88 18.38
C ARG A 344 -19.66 -16.08 19.18
N PRO A 345 -19.04 -17.27 19.09
CA PRO A 345 -19.45 -18.44 19.85
C PRO A 345 -18.94 -18.41 21.31
N PRO A 346 -19.41 -19.33 22.18
CA PRO A 346 -18.86 -19.54 23.52
C PRO A 346 -17.34 -19.85 23.50
N ALA A 347 -16.67 -19.64 24.63
CA ALA A 347 -15.21 -19.79 24.76
C ALA A 347 -14.67 -21.16 24.29
N ALA A 348 -15.45 -22.23 24.44
CA ALA A 348 -15.08 -23.58 23.97
C ALA A 348 -14.76 -23.66 22.45
N ARG A 349 -15.32 -22.74 21.63
CA ARG A 349 -15.07 -22.69 20.17
C ARG A 349 -14.26 -21.44 19.75
N LEU A 350 -13.58 -20.77 20.69
CA LEU A 350 -12.88 -19.50 20.41
C LEU A 350 -11.82 -19.64 19.31
N THR A 351 -11.05 -20.74 19.33
CA THR A 351 -9.96 -20.96 18.37
C THR A 351 -10.49 -21.21 16.95
N ALA A 352 -11.61 -21.93 16.82
CA ALA A 352 -12.29 -22.14 15.53
C ALA A 352 -12.86 -20.82 14.98
N PHE A 353 -13.41 -19.96 15.83
CA PHE A 353 -13.90 -18.64 15.43
C PHE A 353 -12.77 -17.76 14.89
N TYR A 354 -11.63 -17.68 15.58
CA TYR A 354 -10.47 -16.93 15.09
C TYR A 354 -9.91 -17.50 13.79
N LEU A 355 -9.92 -18.83 13.62
CA LEU A 355 -9.49 -19.50 12.39
C LEU A 355 -10.35 -19.07 11.19
N TRP A 356 -11.67 -19.17 11.29
CA TRP A 356 -12.58 -18.79 10.19
C TRP A 356 -12.61 -17.28 9.91
N MET A 357 -12.45 -16.46 10.96
CA MET A 357 -12.27 -15.01 10.82
C MET A 357 -10.98 -14.70 10.05
N SER A 358 -9.85 -15.31 10.43
CA SER A 358 -8.58 -15.15 9.72
C SER A 358 -8.68 -15.65 8.29
N PHE A 359 -9.36 -16.78 8.04
CA PHE A 359 -9.58 -17.34 6.71
C PHE A 359 -10.35 -16.37 5.79
N GLY A 360 -11.45 -15.78 6.29
CA GLY A 360 -12.15 -14.72 5.55
C GLY A 360 -11.26 -13.52 5.27
N GLY A 361 -10.43 -13.14 6.25
CA GLY A 361 -9.41 -12.09 6.09
C GLY A 361 -8.42 -12.38 4.94
N VAL A 362 -7.84 -13.58 4.90
CA VAL A 362 -6.92 -14.01 3.82
C VAL A 362 -7.61 -13.97 2.46
N LEU A 363 -8.85 -14.47 2.35
CA LEU A 363 -9.60 -14.44 1.10
C LEU A 363 -9.83 -13.00 0.61
N GLY A 364 -10.14 -12.07 1.52
CA GLY A 364 -10.28 -10.65 1.19
C GLY A 364 -8.98 -10.04 0.66
N GLY A 365 -7.85 -10.37 1.30
CA GLY A 365 -6.53 -9.92 0.87
C GLY A 365 -6.09 -10.50 -0.47
N ILE A 366 -6.31 -11.80 -0.71
CA ILE A 366 -6.04 -12.48 -1.98
C ILE A 366 -6.89 -11.89 -3.10
N PHE A 367 -8.18 -11.64 -2.84
CA PHE A 367 -9.07 -11.00 -3.81
C PHE A 367 -8.51 -9.66 -4.27
N ALA A 368 -8.18 -8.78 -3.32
CA ALA A 368 -7.73 -7.43 -3.63
C ALA A 368 -6.30 -7.37 -4.19
N SER A 369 -5.39 -8.26 -3.75
CA SER A 369 -3.95 -8.15 -4.09
C SER A 369 -3.50 -9.02 -5.26
N LEU A 370 -4.20 -10.13 -5.53
CA LEU A 370 -3.78 -11.12 -6.53
C LEU A 370 -4.83 -11.35 -7.61
N ILE A 371 -6.09 -11.55 -7.22
CA ILE A 371 -7.16 -11.85 -8.19
C ILE A 371 -7.55 -10.60 -8.97
N ALA A 372 -7.84 -9.49 -8.28
CA ALA A 372 -8.32 -8.28 -8.93
C ALA A 372 -7.31 -7.65 -9.91
N PRO A 373 -5.99 -7.59 -9.62
CA PRO A 373 -5.02 -7.09 -10.59
C PRO A 373 -4.89 -7.92 -11.87
N ILE A 374 -5.18 -9.22 -11.81
CA ILE A 374 -5.17 -10.11 -12.99
C ILE A 374 -6.51 -10.02 -13.73
N ALA A 375 -7.61 -9.86 -13.00
CA ALA A 375 -8.96 -9.83 -13.58
C ALA A 375 -9.36 -8.47 -14.15
N PHE A 376 -8.76 -7.38 -13.69
CA PHE A 376 -9.13 -6.01 -14.06
C PHE A 376 -7.90 -5.16 -14.36
N GLU A 377 -7.93 -4.45 -15.48
CA GLU A 377 -6.89 -3.49 -15.90
C GLU A 377 -6.91 -2.17 -15.10
N TRP A 378 -7.85 -2.02 -14.16
CA TRP A 378 -7.97 -0.87 -13.26
C TRP A 378 -8.26 -1.34 -11.82
N VAL A 379 -8.19 -0.44 -10.83
CA VAL A 379 -8.37 -0.73 -9.39
C VAL A 379 -9.85 -0.97 -9.04
N ALA A 380 -10.44 -2.02 -9.62
CA ALA A 380 -11.86 -2.36 -9.50
C ALA A 380 -12.25 -2.85 -8.11
N GLU A 381 -11.33 -3.51 -7.41
CA GLU A 381 -11.57 -4.13 -6.12
C GLU A 381 -12.12 -3.16 -5.07
N TYR A 382 -11.67 -1.90 -5.09
CA TYR A 382 -12.12 -0.92 -4.10
C TYR A 382 -13.59 -0.58 -4.30
N VAL A 383 -14.01 -0.29 -5.53
CA VAL A 383 -15.40 0.01 -5.89
C VAL A 383 -16.28 -1.22 -5.64
N LEU A 384 -15.84 -2.41 -6.06
CA LEU A 384 -16.59 -3.66 -5.85
C LEU A 384 -16.86 -3.93 -4.37
N LEU A 385 -15.88 -3.68 -3.49
CA LEU A 385 -16.03 -3.88 -2.05
C LEU A 385 -16.89 -2.79 -1.38
N ILE A 386 -16.84 -1.54 -1.86
CA ILE A 386 -17.78 -0.48 -1.46
C ILE A 386 -19.22 -0.93 -1.76
N LEU A 387 -19.47 -1.44 -2.96
CA LEU A 387 -20.79 -1.92 -3.37
C LEU A 387 -21.23 -3.14 -2.55
N LEU A 388 -20.31 -4.07 -2.30
CA LEU A 388 -20.59 -5.28 -1.51
C LEU A 388 -21.03 -4.93 -0.07
N VAL A 389 -20.33 -4.01 0.60
CA VAL A 389 -20.69 -3.61 1.97
C VAL A 389 -22.02 -2.85 2.03
N MET A 390 -22.34 -2.11 0.96
CA MET A 390 -23.64 -1.44 0.78
C MET A 390 -24.81 -2.40 0.59
N VAL A 391 -24.62 -3.53 -0.10
CA VAL A 391 -25.68 -4.54 -0.27
C VAL A 391 -25.98 -5.25 1.05
N ILE A 392 -24.95 -5.49 1.87
CA ILE A 392 -25.05 -6.27 3.11
C ILE A 392 -25.56 -5.44 4.28
N GLY A 393 -25.20 -4.16 4.36
CA GLY A 393 -25.49 -3.29 5.51
C GLY A 393 -26.98 -3.08 5.86
N PRO A 394 -27.85 -2.73 4.90
CA PRO A 394 -29.27 -2.45 5.16
C PRO A 394 -30.08 -3.67 5.63
N ARG A 395 -29.78 -4.86 5.11
CA ARG A 395 -30.54 -6.11 5.38
C ARG A 395 -30.39 -6.65 6.80
N ILE A 396 -29.34 -6.25 7.51
CA ILE A 396 -29.11 -6.68 8.89
C ILE A 396 -29.72 -5.67 9.88
N ALA A 397 -30.09 -4.47 9.40
CA ALA A 397 -30.68 -3.40 10.21
C ALA A 397 -32.21 -3.26 10.06
N ALA A 398 -32.84 -3.85 9.03
CA ALA A 398 -34.28 -3.74 8.72
C ALA A 398 -35.00 -5.10 8.60
N ARG A 399 -36.34 -5.12 8.73
CA ARG A 399 -37.22 -6.33 8.69
C ARG A 399 -37.49 -6.82 7.24
N PRO A 400 -37.79 -8.13 7.00
CA PRO A 400 -37.44 -8.81 5.74
C PRO A 400 -38.51 -8.92 4.64
N ALA A 401 -39.74 -8.41 4.79
CA ALA A 401 -40.88 -8.99 4.04
C ALA A 401 -41.11 -8.49 2.59
N GLY A 402 -40.33 -7.55 2.04
CA GLY A 402 -40.59 -6.97 0.70
C GLY A 402 -39.41 -6.86 -0.27
N GLU A 403 -38.20 -7.24 0.15
CA GLU A 403 -36.96 -6.82 -0.54
C GLU A 403 -36.38 -7.83 -1.55
N ILE A 404 -36.93 -9.04 -1.63
CA ILE A 404 -36.43 -10.09 -2.54
C ILE A 404 -36.84 -9.82 -4.00
N ALA A 405 -38.07 -9.33 -4.22
CA ALA A 405 -38.55 -8.94 -5.56
C ALA A 405 -37.77 -7.75 -6.11
N THR A 406 -37.42 -6.78 -5.24
CA THR A 406 -36.56 -5.65 -5.59
C THR A 406 -35.13 -6.12 -5.90
N PHE A 407 -34.61 -7.12 -5.19
CA PHE A 407 -33.29 -7.70 -5.48
C PHE A 407 -33.21 -8.44 -6.81
N VAL A 408 -34.22 -9.23 -7.15
CA VAL A 408 -34.31 -9.91 -8.46
C VAL A 408 -34.47 -8.88 -9.58
N ALA A 409 -35.29 -7.85 -9.38
CA ALA A 409 -35.44 -6.75 -10.33
C ALA A 409 -34.16 -5.92 -10.50
N THR A 410 -33.49 -5.55 -9.40
CA THR A 410 -32.23 -4.79 -9.44
C THR A 410 -31.09 -5.62 -10.03
N GLY A 411 -30.99 -6.91 -9.70
CA GLY A 411 -30.03 -7.84 -10.29
C GLY A 411 -30.28 -8.09 -11.79
N ALA A 412 -31.55 -8.17 -12.21
CA ALA A 412 -31.92 -8.30 -13.61
C ALA A 412 -31.68 -7.01 -14.42
N VAL A 413 -31.95 -5.84 -13.82
CA VAL A 413 -31.63 -4.53 -14.43
C VAL A 413 -30.12 -4.31 -14.51
N LEU A 414 -29.36 -4.68 -13.46
CA LEU A 414 -27.89 -4.67 -13.48
C LEU A 414 -27.33 -5.62 -14.54
N GLY A 415 -27.83 -6.85 -14.61
CA GLY A 415 -27.44 -7.82 -15.64
C GLY A 415 -27.78 -7.34 -17.06
N ALA A 416 -28.96 -6.76 -17.25
CA ALA A 416 -29.38 -6.20 -18.53
C ALA A 416 -28.56 -4.96 -18.93
N MET A 417 -28.24 -4.07 -18.00
CA MET A 417 -27.41 -2.87 -18.24
C MET A 417 -25.96 -3.21 -18.57
N ILE A 418 -25.38 -4.24 -17.92
CA ILE A 418 -24.05 -4.77 -18.25
C ILE A 418 -24.04 -5.40 -19.65
N LEU A 419 -25.12 -6.09 -20.05
CA LEU A 419 -25.23 -6.73 -21.36
C LEU A 419 -25.44 -5.74 -22.53
N THR A 420 -25.91 -4.51 -22.27
CA THR A 420 -26.16 -3.48 -23.29
C THR A 420 -25.03 -2.45 -23.44
N GLY A 421 -23.80 -2.76 -22.99
CA GLY A 421 -22.64 -1.85 -22.98
C GLY A 421 -22.32 -1.16 -24.33
N ALA A 422 -22.89 -1.62 -25.44
CA ALA A 422 -22.72 -1.06 -26.78
C ALA A 422 -23.53 0.23 -27.07
N GLN A 423 -24.44 0.70 -26.20
CA GLN A 423 -25.29 1.87 -26.48
C GLN A 423 -24.90 3.17 -25.74
N PHE A 424 -23.79 3.17 -24.99
CA PHE A 424 -23.43 4.27 -24.10
C PHE A 424 -22.49 5.35 -24.67
N GLU A 425 -21.90 5.13 -25.85
CA GLU A 425 -21.05 6.13 -26.54
C GLU A 425 -21.78 7.46 -26.82
N ALA A 426 -23.10 7.43 -26.96
CA ALA A 426 -23.90 8.62 -27.26
C ALA A 426 -24.05 9.57 -26.05
N LEU A 427 -24.00 9.05 -24.83
CA LEU A 427 -24.19 9.84 -23.60
C LEU A 427 -22.88 10.55 -23.19
N GLU A 428 -21.74 9.89 -23.38
CA GLU A 428 -20.41 10.44 -23.12
C GLU A 428 -20.06 11.62 -24.05
N ARG A 429 -20.46 11.55 -25.33
CA ARG A 429 -20.33 12.68 -26.27
C ARG A 429 -21.19 13.89 -25.91
N PHE A 430 -22.28 13.71 -25.15
CA PHE A 430 -23.25 14.76 -24.86
C PHE A 430 -22.92 15.54 -23.57
N PHE A 431 -22.18 14.93 -22.62
CA PHE A 431 -21.76 15.56 -21.37
C PHE A 431 -20.23 15.72 -21.35
N SER A 432 -19.72 16.95 -21.23
CA SER A 432 -18.31 17.13 -20.82
C SER A 432 -18.09 16.48 -19.46
N GLY A 433 -16.89 15.91 -19.19
CA GLY A 433 -16.65 15.10 -17.98
C GLY A 433 -17.07 15.78 -16.66
N GLY A 434 -16.99 17.11 -16.58
CA GLY A 434 -17.47 17.88 -15.43
C GLY A 434 -19.01 17.94 -15.29
N ALA A 435 -19.75 17.95 -16.39
CA ALA A 435 -21.21 17.94 -16.39
C ALA A 435 -21.76 16.55 -16.01
N LEU A 436 -21.11 15.49 -16.46
CA LEU A 436 -21.41 14.12 -16.03
C LEU A 436 -21.17 13.99 -14.52
N ALA A 437 -20.00 14.42 -14.01
CA ALA A 437 -19.71 14.42 -12.58
C ALA A 437 -20.75 15.23 -11.76
N ALA A 438 -21.19 16.39 -12.24
CA ALA A 438 -22.20 17.20 -11.56
C ALA A 438 -23.59 16.53 -11.51
N VAL A 439 -24.03 15.91 -12.61
CA VAL A 439 -25.28 15.13 -12.66
C VAL A 439 -25.20 13.95 -11.68
N LEU A 440 -24.06 13.29 -11.61
CA LEU A 440 -23.84 12.14 -10.73
C LEU A 440 -23.78 12.54 -9.26
N ILE A 441 -23.14 13.66 -8.93
CA ILE A 441 -23.19 14.27 -7.59
C ILE A 441 -24.64 14.62 -7.24
N GLY A 442 -25.41 15.16 -8.19
CA GLY A 442 -26.84 15.44 -8.02
C GLY A 442 -27.67 14.18 -7.72
N PHE A 443 -27.46 13.10 -8.47
CA PHE A 443 -28.12 11.80 -8.23
C PHE A 443 -27.70 11.17 -6.90
N ALA A 444 -26.40 11.20 -6.59
CA ALA A 444 -25.85 10.73 -5.33
C ALA A 444 -26.45 11.50 -4.14
N PHE A 445 -26.57 12.82 -4.26
CA PHE A 445 -27.20 13.68 -3.26
C PHE A 445 -28.71 13.46 -3.15
N ALA A 446 -29.43 13.31 -4.26
CA ALA A 446 -30.85 12.98 -4.23
C ALA A 446 -31.11 11.62 -3.58
N ALA A 447 -30.29 10.61 -3.90
CA ALA A 447 -30.37 9.30 -3.28
C ALA A 447 -29.97 9.32 -1.79
N LEU A 448 -29.04 10.21 -1.40
CA LEU A 448 -28.70 10.52 -0.01
C LEU A 448 -29.90 11.04 0.76
N VAL A 449 -30.59 12.05 0.22
CA VAL A 449 -31.78 12.68 0.82
C VAL A 449 -32.91 11.66 0.93
N ILE A 450 -33.19 10.90 -0.13
CA ILE A 450 -34.24 9.86 -0.12
C ILE A 450 -33.89 8.74 0.88
N GLY A 451 -32.62 8.34 0.98
CA GLY A 451 -32.15 7.30 1.91
C GLY A 451 -32.21 7.66 3.39
N ILE A 452 -32.26 8.96 3.74
CA ILE A 452 -32.57 9.45 5.10
C ILE A 452 -34.01 9.09 5.48
N PHE A 453 -34.95 9.27 4.54
CA PHE A 453 -36.38 9.15 4.80
C PHE A 453 -36.96 7.76 4.48
N GLN A 454 -36.31 6.97 3.62
CA GLN A 454 -36.77 5.66 3.16
C GLN A 454 -35.62 4.63 3.24
N PRO A 455 -35.48 3.85 4.33
CA PRO A 455 -34.37 2.90 4.49
C PRO A 455 -34.36 1.77 3.43
N ALA A 456 -35.51 1.46 2.82
CA ALA A 456 -35.62 0.53 1.70
C ALA A 456 -35.02 1.11 0.39
N ALA A 457 -34.94 2.43 0.26
CA ALA A 457 -34.33 3.11 -0.90
C ALA A 457 -32.79 3.07 -0.88
N ARG A 458 -32.16 2.48 0.14
CA ARG A 458 -30.69 2.35 0.23
C ARG A 458 -30.10 1.48 -0.87
N LEU A 459 -30.87 0.53 -1.41
CA LEU A 459 -30.49 -0.26 -2.59
C LEU A 459 -30.55 0.56 -3.89
N ILE A 460 -31.37 1.62 -3.94
CA ILE A 460 -31.48 2.54 -5.09
C ILE A 460 -30.19 3.38 -5.25
N MET A 461 -29.43 3.61 -4.15
CA MET A 461 -28.12 4.27 -4.18
C MET A 461 -27.05 3.53 -4.99
N LEU A 462 -27.22 2.21 -5.25
CA LEU A 462 -26.27 1.42 -6.03
C LEU A 462 -26.51 1.49 -7.55
N ILE A 463 -27.72 1.88 -7.96
CA ILE A 463 -28.19 1.83 -9.35
C ILE A 463 -27.41 2.79 -10.27
N PRO A 464 -27.09 4.04 -9.88
CA PRO A 464 -26.30 4.94 -10.75
C PRO A 464 -24.78 4.76 -10.63
N VAL A 465 -24.28 4.17 -9.53
CA VAL A 465 -22.83 4.06 -9.24
C VAL A 465 -22.17 2.94 -10.05
N ILE A 466 -22.84 1.81 -10.25
CA ILE A 466 -22.29 0.65 -10.97
C ILE A 466 -22.14 0.93 -12.47
N PRO A 467 -23.16 1.48 -13.17
CA PRO A 467 -22.99 1.92 -14.56
C PRO A 467 -21.92 2.99 -14.69
N LEU A 468 -21.80 3.92 -13.72
CA LEU A 468 -20.76 4.95 -13.75
C LEU A 468 -19.33 4.37 -13.67
N ALA A 469 -19.10 3.44 -12.74
CA ALA A 469 -17.81 2.76 -12.60
C ALA A 469 -17.43 2.00 -13.88
N PHE A 470 -18.43 1.40 -14.53
CA PHE A 470 -18.27 0.68 -15.78
C PHE A 470 -18.04 1.62 -16.97
N LEU A 471 -18.78 2.73 -17.06
CA LEU A 471 -18.68 3.72 -18.14
C LEU A 471 -17.35 4.46 -18.14
N GLN A 472 -16.81 4.80 -16.98
CA GLN A 472 -15.54 5.51 -16.91
C GLN A 472 -14.33 4.58 -17.08
N SER A 473 -14.47 3.28 -16.77
CA SER A 473 -13.43 2.28 -17.06
C SER A 473 -13.43 1.82 -18.52
N HIS A 474 -14.52 2.04 -19.25
CA HIS A 474 -14.65 1.80 -20.68
C HIS A 474 -14.88 3.11 -21.46
N ALA A 475 -14.45 4.23 -20.89
CA ALA A 475 -14.56 5.55 -21.52
C ALA A 475 -13.93 5.48 -22.91
N SER A 476 -14.72 5.80 -23.92
CA SER A 476 -14.34 5.66 -25.32
C SER A 476 -13.17 6.62 -25.62
N GLY A 477 -11.98 6.07 -25.93
CA GLY A 477 -10.77 6.87 -26.22
C GLY A 477 -9.48 6.44 -25.52
N GLU A 478 -9.52 5.39 -24.69
CA GLU A 478 -8.29 4.72 -24.24
C GLU A 478 -7.70 3.89 -25.38
N LEU A 479 -6.50 4.25 -25.79
CA LEU A 479 -5.77 3.62 -26.89
C LEU A 479 -4.92 2.45 -26.40
N PHE A 480 -4.52 2.51 -25.13
CA PHE A 480 -3.75 1.49 -24.45
C PHE A 480 -4.01 1.59 -22.95
N GLN A 481 -4.25 0.46 -22.29
CA GLN A 481 -4.32 0.37 -20.84
C GLN A 481 -3.72 -0.97 -20.41
N GLU A 482 -2.81 -0.93 -19.44
CA GLU A 482 -2.25 -2.14 -18.85
C GLU A 482 -2.02 -1.94 -17.35
N ARG A 483 -2.31 -2.98 -16.57
CA ARG A 483 -2.06 -3.04 -15.13
C ARG A 483 -0.92 -4.01 -14.85
N SER A 484 0.24 -3.46 -14.52
CA SER A 484 1.43 -4.21 -14.14
C SER A 484 1.57 -4.33 -12.61
N PHE A 485 2.67 -4.92 -12.14
CA PHE A 485 3.02 -4.91 -10.72
C PHE A 485 3.38 -3.50 -10.20
N PHE A 486 3.80 -2.59 -11.09
CA PHE A 486 4.29 -1.26 -10.74
C PHE A 486 3.18 -0.19 -10.76
N GLY A 487 2.09 -0.45 -11.48
CA GLY A 487 0.89 0.37 -11.45
C GLY A 487 0.03 0.19 -12.70
N VAL A 488 -0.80 1.19 -12.98
CA VAL A 488 -1.65 1.22 -14.18
C VAL A 488 -1.10 2.27 -15.12
N VAL A 489 -0.71 1.83 -16.32
CA VAL A 489 -0.33 2.70 -17.44
C VAL A 489 -1.54 2.87 -18.34
N ARG A 490 -1.83 4.12 -18.71
CA ARG A 490 -2.94 4.45 -19.61
C ARG A 490 -2.51 5.46 -20.66
N VAL A 491 -2.89 5.22 -21.91
CA VAL A 491 -2.74 6.14 -23.02
C VAL A 491 -4.10 6.54 -23.56
N SER A 492 -4.35 7.83 -23.63
CA SER A 492 -5.61 8.38 -24.12
C SER A 492 -5.39 9.71 -24.83
N ASP A 493 -6.23 10.01 -25.81
CA ASP A 493 -6.27 11.33 -26.43
C ASP A 493 -7.08 12.32 -25.58
N THR A 494 -6.73 13.60 -25.63
CA THR A 494 -7.50 14.67 -24.98
C THR A 494 -8.86 14.84 -25.65
N ALA A 495 -9.86 15.34 -24.92
CA ALA A 495 -11.21 15.51 -25.45
C ALA A 495 -11.30 16.49 -26.65
N ASP A 496 -10.33 17.41 -26.77
CA ASP A 496 -10.19 18.33 -27.90
C ASP A 496 -9.40 17.72 -29.09
N GLY A 497 -8.93 16.47 -28.96
CA GLY A 497 -8.17 15.75 -29.97
C GLY A 497 -6.80 16.35 -30.30
N ARG A 498 -6.27 17.24 -29.45
CA ARG A 498 -4.99 17.93 -29.74
C ARG A 498 -3.77 17.18 -29.24
N PHE A 499 -3.91 16.41 -28.16
CA PHE A 499 -2.78 15.76 -27.50
C PHE A 499 -3.08 14.32 -27.15
N ARG A 500 -2.03 13.49 -27.21
CA ARG A 500 -2.01 12.16 -26.63
C ARG A 500 -1.24 12.16 -25.34
N LEU A 501 -1.80 11.57 -24.29
CA LEU A 501 -1.24 11.59 -22.95
C LEU A 501 -0.94 10.17 -22.49
N MET A 502 0.22 9.97 -21.86
CA MET A 502 0.50 8.78 -21.05
C MET A 502 0.37 9.13 -19.57
N ARG A 503 -0.41 8.33 -18.84
CA ARG A 503 -0.65 8.47 -17.41
C ARG A 503 -0.18 7.23 -16.67
N HIS A 504 0.39 7.44 -15.48
CA HIS A 504 0.64 6.39 -14.50
C HIS A 504 0.00 6.82 -13.17
N GLY A 505 -1.05 6.12 -12.74
CA GLY A 505 -1.96 6.61 -11.69
C GLY A 505 -2.64 7.92 -12.12
N THR A 506 -2.57 8.96 -11.29
CA THR A 506 -3.12 10.29 -11.60
C THR A 506 -2.14 11.26 -12.29
N THR A 507 -0.89 10.85 -12.52
CA THR A 507 0.18 11.71 -13.03
C THR A 507 0.39 11.52 -14.53
N ILE A 508 0.58 12.62 -15.26
CA ILE A 508 0.93 12.62 -16.68
C ILE A 508 2.45 12.53 -16.79
N HIS A 509 2.96 11.47 -17.41
CA HIS A 509 4.40 11.23 -17.61
C HIS A 509 4.88 11.53 -19.03
N GLY A 510 3.96 11.88 -19.93
CA GLY A 510 4.31 12.44 -21.22
C GLY A 510 3.09 12.87 -22.00
N ALA A 511 3.31 13.81 -22.91
CA ALA A 511 2.31 14.33 -23.83
C ALA A 511 2.93 14.46 -25.22
N MET A 512 2.15 14.17 -26.25
CA MET A 512 2.52 14.36 -27.66
C MET A 512 1.44 15.17 -28.35
N ALA A 513 1.82 16.24 -29.05
CA ALA A 513 0.89 16.95 -29.91
C ALA A 513 0.58 16.11 -31.16
N LEU A 514 -0.70 15.85 -31.43
CA LEU A 514 -1.11 15.03 -32.58
C LEU A 514 -0.89 15.74 -33.93
N SER A 515 -0.90 17.09 -33.92
CA SER A 515 -0.61 17.92 -35.09
C SER A 515 0.86 17.94 -35.51
N ASN A 516 1.78 17.54 -34.62
CA ASN A 516 3.23 17.62 -34.81
C ASN A 516 3.93 16.29 -34.52
N SER A 517 3.30 15.19 -34.94
CA SER A 517 3.80 13.82 -34.76
C SER A 517 4.77 13.35 -35.86
N GLY A 518 5.34 14.28 -36.64
CA GLY A 518 6.23 14.01 -37.78
C GLY A 518 7.58 13.38 -37.43
N ASP A 519 8.58 13.53 -38.31
CA ASP A 519 9.86 12.81 -38.22
C ASP A 519 10.70 13.13 -36.99
N ARG A 520 10.41 14.21 -36.25
CA ARG A 520 11.03 14.50 -34.95
C ARG A 520 10.07 15.30 -34.06
N PRO A 521 9.20 14.63 -33.30
CA PRO A 521 8.17 15.30 -32.52
C PRO A 521 8.77 16.20 -31.43
N GLU A 522 8.11 17.32 -31.17
CA GLU A 522 8.51 18.27 -30.12
C GLU A 522 8.28 17.66 -28.72
N PRO A 523 9.30 17.59 -27.85
CA PRO A 523 9.10 17.21 -26.45
C PRO A 523 8.21 18.22 -25.72
N LEU A 524 7.21 17.74 -25.00
CA LEU A 524 6.33 18.56 -24.15
C LEU A 524 6.59 18.27 -22.67
N THR A 525 5.62 18.53 -21.79
CA THR A 525 5.72 18.28 -20.34
C THR A 525 6.99 18.89 -19.75
N TYR A 526 7.70 18.16 -18.89
CA TYR A 526 8.94 18.62 -18.26
C TYR A 526 10.19 18.39 -19.14
N TYR A 527 10.03 17.74 -20.29
CA TYR A 527 11.08 17.53 -21.30
C TYR A 527 11.13 18.63 -22.35
N HIS A 528 10.24 19.63 -22.32
CA HIS A 528 10.25 20.72 -23.29
C HIS A 528 11.62 21.44 -23.36
N SER A 529 11.97 21.95 -24.54
CA SER A 529 13.29 22.53 -24.84
C SER A 529 13.65 23.74 -23.97
N SER A 530 12.66 24.46 -23.42
CA SER A 530 12.87 25.56 -22.46
C SER A 530 13.05 25.08 -21.01
N GLY A 531 12.76 23.81 -20.73
CA GLY A 531 12.79 23.19 -19.40
C GLY A 531 14.20 22.87 -18.89
N GLY A 532 14.29 22.57 -17.58
CA GLY A 532 15.56 22.32 -16.90
C GLY A 532 16.31 21.06 -17.37
N ILE A 533 15.59 20.00 -17.75
CA ILE A 533 16.20 18.74 -18.22
C ILE A 533 16.90 18.99 -19.55
N ALA A 534 16.19 19.57 -20.53
CA ALA A 534 16.76 19.95 -21.81
C ALA A 534 17.93 20.91 -21.65
N ALA A 535 17.82 21.91 -20.76
CA ALA A 535 18.90 22.84 -20.47
C ALA A 535 20.18 22.15 -19.96
N ALA A 536 20.07 21.14 -19.10
CA ALA A 536 21.21 20.36 -18.60
C ALA A 536 21.85 19.50 -19.71
N ILE A 537 21.02 18.82 -20.52
CA ILE A 537 21.49 18.01 -21.66
C ILE A 537 22.24 18.90 -22.66
N HIS A 538 21.63 20.00 -23.08
CA HIS A 538 22.23 20.94 -24.04
C HIS A 538 23.50 21.63 -23.48
N ALA A 539 23.59 21.85 -22.17
CA ALA A 539 24.82 22.35 -21.56
C ALA A 539 25.98 21.35 -21.67
N MET A 540 25.70 20.06 -21.44
CA MET A 540 26.70 18.99 -21.60
C MET A 540 27.10 18.76 -23.05
N GLN A 541 26.15 18.75 -23.97
CA GLN A 541 26.43 18.69 -25.41
C GLN A 541 27.37 19.82 -25.84
N ARG A 542 27.10 21.07 -25.44
CA ARG A 542 27.98 22.22 -25.75
C ARG A 542 29.37 22.06 -25.14
N ARG A 543 29.47 21.56 -23.91
CA ARG A 543 30.75 21.27 -23.26
C ARG A 543 31.56 20.21 -24.03
N ARG A 544 30.89 19.22 -24.62
CA ARG A 544 31.49 18.14 -25.42
C ARG A 544 31.68 18.48 -26.91
N GLY A 545 31.50 19.74 -27.31
CA GLY A 545 31.70 20.15 -28.70
C GLY A 545 30.53 19.86 -29.64
N GLY A 546 29.34 19.59 -29.10
CA GLY A 546 28.08 19.47 -29.83
C GLY A 546 27.31 18.18 -29.59
N ALA A 547 27.99 17.10 -29.19
CA ALA A 547 27.38 15.80 -28.92
C ALA A 547 28.15 15.08 -27.80
N MET A 548 27.45 14.27 -27.01
CA MET A 548 28.04 13.33 -26.05
C MET A 548 28.32 11.96 -26.71
N ASP A 549 29.21 11.16 -26.15
CA ASP A 549 29.45 9.81 -26.69
C ASP A 549 28.35 8.85 -26.21
N GLN A 550 28.07 8.86 -24.90
CA GLN A 550 27.17 7.92 -24.25
C GLN A 550 26.25 8.61 -23.23
N VAL A 551 24.95 8.36 -23.33
CA VAL A 551 23.93 8.86 -22.41
C VAL A 551 23.12 7.70 -21.83
N GLY A 552 23.00 7.65 -20.52
CA GLY A 552 22.10 6.73 -19.83
C GLY A 552 20.84 7.47 -19.39
N ALA A 553 19.66 6.87 -19.56
CA ALA A 553 18.39 7.43 -19.11
C ALA A 553 17.63 6.41 -18.26
N ILE A 554 17.48 6.71 -16.97
CA ILE A 554 16.68 5.95 -16.02
C ILE A 554 15.25 6.50 -16.02
N GLY A 555 14.28 5.64 -16.32
CA GLY A 555 12.90 6.01 -16.62
C GLY A 555 12.73 6.40 -18.09
N LEU A 556 11.60 6.00 -18.68
CA LEU A 556 11.32 6.24 -20.10
C LEU A 556 10.15 7.20 -20.35
N GLY A 557 9.04 7.03 -19.61
CA GLY A 557 7.78 7.72 -19.92
C GLY A 557 7.35 7.47 -21.37
N THR A 558 7.04 8.52 -22.12
CA THR A 558 6.73 8.40 -23.57
C THR A 558 7.97 8.36 -24.47
N GLY A 559 9.18 8.36 -23.91
CA GLY A 559 10.44 8.46 -24.67
C GLY A 559 10.78 9.86 -25.18
N SER A 560 10.06 10.90 -24.78
CA SER A 560 10.26 12.26 -25.32
C SER A 560 11.63 12.87 -25.00
N ALA A 561 12.27 12.46 -23.89
CA ALA A 561 13.64 12.85 -23.55
C ALA A 561 14.65 12.48 -24.66
N PHE A 562 14.47 11.34 -25.32
CA PHE A 562 15.37 10.83 -26.36
C PHE A 562 15.36 11.71 -27.61
N CYS A 563 14.41 12.63 -27.77
CA CYS A 563 14.42 13.60 -28.86
C CYS A 563 15.40 14.76 -28.68
N HIS A 564 16.01 14.90 -27.50
CA HIS A 564 17.16 15.80 -27.28
C HIS A 564 18.50 15.20 -27.73
N ARG A 565 18.49 13.96 -28.20
CA ARG A 565 19.68 13.25 -28.70
C ARG A 565 20.34 13.99 -29.87
N ALA A 566 21.60 14.40 -29.73
CA ALA A 566 22.36 14.95 -30.86
C ALA A 566 22.78 13.84 -31.85
N PRO A 567 23.03 14.16 -33.14
CA PRO A 567 23.58 13.19 -34.08
C PRO A 567 24.92 12.62 -33.58
N GLY A 568 25.06 11.29 -33.64
CA GLY A 568 26.27 10.58 -33.17
C GLY A 568 26.20 10.10 -31.71
N GLU A 569 25.27 10.61 -30.89
CA GLU A 569 25.14 10.15 -29.51
C GLU A 569 24.53 8.74 -29.45
N THR A 570 24.99 7.93 -28.50
CA THR A 570 24.37 6.64 -28.14
C THR A 570 23.61 6.77 -26.83
N TRP A 571 22.32 6.44 -26.83
CA TRP A 571 21.46 6.50 -25.65
C TRP A 571 21.03 5.10 -25.23
N THR A 572 21.09 4.80 -23.93
CA THR A 572 20.62 3.55 -23.31
C THR A 572 19.51 3.88 -22.31
N GLY A 573 18.36 3.22 -22.42
CA GLY A 573 17.23 3.39 -21.50
C GLY A 573 17.15 2.27 -20.46
N PHE A 574 16.79 2.62 -19.23
CA PHE A 574 16.53 1.69 -18.14
C PHE A 574 15.11 1.95 -17.61
N GLU A 575 14.22 0.98 -17.77
CA GLU A 575 12.81 1.13 -17.39
C GLU A 575 12.36 -0.10 -16.59
N ILE A 576 11.73 0.12 -15.44
CA ILE A 576 11.33 -0.97 -14.56
C ILE A 576 10.08 -1.70 -15.06
N ASP A 577 9.18 -0.96 -15.73
CA ASP A 577 7.90 -1.47 -16.19
C ASP A 577 7.89 -1.72 -17.70
N ARG A 578 7.74 -2.99 -18.09
CA ARG A 578 7.66 -3.41 -19.48
C ARG A 578 6.52 -2.71 -20.23
N SER A 579 5.38 -2.48 -19.57
CA SER A 579 4.21 -1.82 -20.17
C SER A 579 4.51 -0.39 -20.64
N VAL A 580 5.41 0.32 -19.95
CA VAL A 580 5.87 1.66 -20.35
C VAL A 580 6.73 1.58 -21.60
N VAL A 581 7.63 0.60 -21.66
CA VAL A 581 8.48 0.37 -22.85
C VAL A 581 7.63 0.07 -24.07
N ASP A 582 6.72 -0.90 -23.96
CA ASP A 582 5.87 -1.33 -25.07
C ASP A 582 5.00 -0.17 -25.58
N ALA A 583 4.45 0.65 -24.67
CA ALA A 583 3.68 1.83 -25.06
C ALA A 583 4.53 2.93 -25.73
N ALA A 584 5.78 3.14 -25.29
CA ALA A 584 6.65 4.19 -25.81
C ALA A 584 7.27 3.86 -27.19
N VAL A 585 7.51 2.57 -27.47
CA VAL A 585 8.09 2.12 -28.75
C VAL A 585 7.03 1.84 -29.82
N ASP A 586 5.76 1.68 -29.45
CA ASP A 586 4.66 1.52 -30.40
C ASP A 586 4.38 2.83 -31.14
N LYS A 587 4.70 2.85 -32.43
CA LYS A 587 4.46 3.98 -33.34
C LYS A 587 2.96 4.33 -33.48
N GLY A 588 2.07 3.37 -33.23
CA GLY A 588 0.63 3.61 -33.18
C GLY A 588 0.21 4.46 -31.97
N LEU A 589 1.02 4.47 -30.92
CA LEU A 589 0.80 5.24 -29.70
C LEU A 589 1.66 6.51 -29.68
N PHE A 590 2.98 6.42 -29.74
CA PHE A 590 3.89 7.57 -29.68
C PHE A 590 4.97 7.52 -30.77
N SER A 591 5.34 8.68 -31.34
CA SER A 591 6.39 8.75 -32.36
C SER A 591 7.78 9.11 -31.82
N PHE A 592 7.94 9.40 -30.52
CA PHE A 592 9.23 9.81 -29.95
C PHE A 592 10.35 8.77 -30.14
N MET A 593 10.21 7.56 -29.59
CA MET A 593 11.23 6.51 -29.72
C MET A 593 11.44 6.09 -31.18
N PRO A 594 10.40 5.76 -31.96
CA PRO A 594 10.57 5.36 -33.37
C PRO A 594 11.29 6.41 -34.22
N SER A 595 11.09 7.69 -33.95
CA SER A 595 11.67 8.78 -34.73
C SER A 595 13.04 9.24 -34.24
N CYS A 596 13.24 9.36 -32.92
CA CYS A 596 14.43 9.98 -32.35
C CYS A 596 15.51 8.96 -31.95
N ALA A 597 15.12 7.74 -31.59
CA ALA A 597 16.02 6.72 -31.07
C ALA A 597 15.51 5.28 -31.33
N PRO A 598 15.27 4.88 -32.60
CA PRO A 598 14.70 3.58 -32.93
C PRO A 598 15.59 2.39 -32.51
N ASP A 599 16.90 2.60 -32.46
CA ASP A 599 17.90 1.57 -32.13
C ASP A 599 18.41 1.66 -30.68
N ALA A 600 17.81 2.53 -29.83
CA ALA A 600 18.27 2.69 -28.45
C ALA A 600 17.98 1.42 -27.64
N PRO A 601 18.99 0.82 -26.97
CA PRO A 601 18.77 -0.35 -26.12
C PRO A 601 17.90 0.01 -24.91
N MET A 602 16.79 -0.73 -24.74
CA MET A 602 15.89 -0.63 -23.58
C MET A 602 16.13 -1.82 -22.64
N ILE A 603 16.73 -1.57 -21.48
CA ILE A 603 17.00 -2.57 -20.46
C ILE A 603 15.86 -2.54 -19.44
N VAL A 604 15.12 -3.65 -19.34
CA VAL A 604 13.97 -3.76 -18.44
C VAL A 604 14.40 -4.24 -17.06
N GLY A 605 14.00 -3.54 -16.01
CA GLY A 605 14.26 -3.90 -14.62
C GLY A 605 14.55 -2.69 -13.73
N ASP A 606 14.67 -2.91 -12.42
CA ASP A 606 15.01 -1.83 -11.48
C ASP A 606 16.36 -1.23 -11.86
N ALA A 607 16.37 0.09 -12.06
CA ALA A 607 17.52 0.79 -12.61
C ALA A 607 18.77 0.67 -11.74
N ARG A 608 18.67 0.57 -10.41
CA ARG A 608 19.88 0.41 -9.57
C ARG A 608 20.49 -0.97 -9.75
N ILE A 609 19.66 -2.00 -9.92
CA ILE A 609 20.10 -3.38 -10.13
C ILE A 609 20.72 -3.53 -11.51
N THR A 610 20.03 -3.06 -12.56
CA THR A 610 20.48 -3.19 -13.94
C THR A 610 21.72 -2.33 -14.20
N LEU A 611 21.74 -1.09 -13.71
CA LEU A 611 22.88 -0.18 -13.85
C LEU A 611 24.11 -0.68 -13.10
N ALA A 612 23.97 -1.39 -11.97
CA ALA A 612 25.11 -1.99 -11.28
C ALA A 612 25.90 -2.98 -12.16
N GLY A 613 25.22 -3.66 -13.09
CA GLY A 613 25.83 -4.57 -14.06
C GLY A 613 26.50 -3.88 -15.25
N GLU A 614 26.26 -2.58 -15.47
CA GLU A 614 26.87 -1.82 -16.57
C GLU A 614 28.33 -1.45 -16.26
N PRO A 615 29.19 -1.26 -17.29
CA PRO A 615 30.56 -0.79 -17.10
C PRO A 615 30.64 0.56 -16.35
N ASP A 616 31.63 0.68 -15.47
CA ASP A 616 31.96 1.98 -14.85
C ASP A 616 32.53 2.95 -15.88
N HIS A 617 32.39 4.25 -15.62
CA HIS A 617 32.88 5.34 -16.47
C HIS A 617 32.43 5.26 -17.94
N ARG A 618 31.17 4.86 -18.15
CA ARG A 618 30.58 4.69 -19.47
C ARG A 618 29.88 5.95 -19.97
N TYR A 619 29.17 6.67 -19.10
CA TYR A 619 28.23 7.73 -19.53
C TYR A 619 28.79 9.14 -19.33
N ASP A 620 28.61 10.02 -20.30
CA ASP A 620 28.86 11.47 -20.15
C ASP A 620 27.80 12.13 -19.27
N LEU A 621 26.56 11.67 -19.43
CA LEU A 621 25.40 12.13 -18.69
C LEU A 621 24.54 10.93 -18.32
N LEU A 622 24.16 10.86 -17.05
CA LEU A 622 23.13 9.95 -16.57
C LEU A 622 21.89 10.76 -16.18
N LEU A 623 20.80 10.61 -16.93
CA LEU A 623 19.50 11.19 -16.63
C LEU A 623 18.72 10.24 -15.71
N VAL A 624 18.19 10.76 -14.62
CA VAL A 624 17.38 10.03 -13.64
C VAL A 624 16.00 10.66 -13.55
N ASP A 625 15.02 10.01 -14.17
CA ASP A 625 13.62 10.41 -14.28
C ASP A 625 12.68 9.21 -14.09
N ALA A 626 12.91 8.46 -13.01
CA ALA A 626 12.07 7.32 -12.64
C ALA A 626 11.04 7.72 -11.58
N PHE A 627 9.77 7.54 -11.93
CA PHE A 627 8.64 7.91 -11.10
C PHE A 627 7.62 6.78 -11.03
N SER A 628 7.13 6.51 -9.82
CA SER A 628 5.88 5.78 -9.62
C SER A 628 4.78 6.80 -9.33
N SER A 629 4.07 7.20 -10.37
CA SER A 629 3.13 8.33 -10.36
C SER A 629 3.83 9.63 -9.96
N ASP A 630 3.38 10.39 -8.95
CA ASP A 630 4.04 11.65 -8.57
C ASP A 630 5.32 11.42 -7.73
N SER A 631 5.59 10.19 -7.27
CA SER A 631 6.66 9.90 -6.30
C SER A 631 7.95 9.35 -6.93
N ILE A 632 9.10 9.91 -6.54
CA ILE A 632 10.41 9.35 -6.85
C ILE A 632 10.71 8.26 -5.82
N PRO A 633 11.02 7.02 -6.25
CA PRO A 633 11.38 5.97 -5.32
C PRO A 633 12.58 6.36 -4.47
N VAL A 634 12.44 6.23 -3.15
CA VAL A 634 13.46 6.66 -2.17
C VAL A 634 14.83 6.07 -2.45
N HIS A 635 14.86 4.80 -2.86
CA HIS A 635 16.11 4.08 -3.13
C HIS A 635 16.88 4.67 -4.32
N LEU A 636 16.27 5.45 -5.20
CA LEU A 636 16.97 6.16 -6.27
C LEU A 636 17.60 7.48 -5.81
N MET A 637 17.36 7.88 -4.56
CA MET A 637 17.78 9.16 -3.96
C MET A 637 18.60 8.96 -2.68
N THR A 638 19.25 7.81 -2.53
CA THR A 638 20.15 7.54 -1.41
C THR A 638 21.60 7.86 -1.77
N ARG A 639 22.43 8.03 -0.74
CA ARG A 639 23.89 8.15 -0.88
C ARG A 639 24.47 7.01 -1.73
N GLU A 640 24.04 5.78 -1.50
CA GLU A 640 24.49 4.60 -2.23
C GLU A 640 24.07 4.65 -3.70
N ALA A 641 22.87 5.17 -3.99
CA ALA A 641 22.42 5.39 -5.36
C ALA A 641 23.26 6.47 -6.08
N ILE A 642 23.51 7.61 -5.43
CA ILE A 642 24.36 8.66 -6.01
C ILE A 642 25.79 8.15 -6.23
N ALA A 643 26.35 7.37 -5.30
CA ALA A 643 27.65 6.75 -5.46
C ALA A 643 27.69 5.79 -6.67
N LEU A 644 26.66 4.96 -6.84
CA LEU A 644 26.51 4.09 -8.02
C LEU A 644 26.44 4.93 -9.30
N TYR A 645 25.59 5.95 -9.36
CA TYR A 645 25.47 6.82 -10.55
C TYR A 645 26.80 7.45 -10.92
N LEU A 646 27.53 7.94 -9.91
CA LEU A 646 28.84 8.54 -10.12
C LEU A 646 29.90 7.53 -10.59
N SER A 647 29.82 6.25 -10.19
CA SER A 647 30.72 5.21 -10.70
C SER A 647 30.50 4.95 -12.19
N LYS A 648 29.27 5.11 -12.68
CA LYS A 648 28.91 4.87 -14.09
C LYS A 648 29.17 6.05 -15.01
N VAL A 649 29.23 7.28 -14.49
CA VAL A 649 29.62 8.43 -15.31
C VAL A 649 31.13 8.58 -15.39
N VAL A 650 31.61 9.14 -16.50
CA VAL A 650 33.01 9.51 -16.68
C VAL A 650 33.45 10.56 -15.65
N ALA A 651 34.76 10.75 -15.46
CA ALA A 651 35.31 11.58 -14.39
C ALA A 651 34.77 13.02 -14.39
N ASP A 652 34.53 13.59 -15.57
CA ASP A 652 33.98 14.93 -15.75
C ASP A 652 32.51 14.94 -16.24
N GLY A 653 31.83 13.80 -16.12
CA GLY A 653 30.41 13.63 -16.42
C GLY A 653 29.51 14.10 -15.29
N VAL A 654 28.21 14.12 -15.54
CA VAL A 654 27.19 14.63 -14.60
C VAL A 654 26.00 13.70 -14.46
N VAL A 655 25.36 13.75 -13.30
CA VAL A 655 24.08 13.08 -13.03
C VAL A 655 22.99 14.15 -12.99
N VAL A 656 21.99 14.02 -13.86
CA VAL A 656 20.85 14.94 -13.95
C VAL A 656 19.63 14.23 -13.38
N MET A 657 19.03 14.76 -12.33
CA MET A 657 17.87 14.16 -11.65
C MET A 657 16.66 15.07 -11.76
N HIS A 658 15.56 14.53 -12.28
CA HIS A 658 14.26 15.19 -12.19
C HIS A 658 13.74 15.03 -10.76
N ILE A 659 13.49 16.15 -10.06
CA ILE A 659 13.08 16.17 -8.64
C ILE A 659 11.76 16.92 -8.41
N SER A 660 10.94 17.05 -9.45
CA SER A 660 9.61 17.62 -9.32
C SER A 660 8.73 16.68 -8.53
N ASN A 661 8.11 17.18 -7.48
CA ASN A 661 7.15 16.42 -6.69
C ASN A 661 6.13 17.39 -6.08
N ARG A 662 4.85 17.02 -6.00
CA ARG A 662 3.80 17.86 -5.43
C ARG A 662 3.85 17.90 -3.91
N HIS A 663 4.37 16.84 -3.28
CA HIS A 663 4.28 16.57 -1.84
C HIS A 663 5.61 16.62 -1.09
N LEU A 664 6.74 16.48 -1.78
CA LEU A 664 8.08 16.35 -1.20
C LEU A 664 8.98 17.50 -1.66
N GLU A 665 9.77 18.02 -0.71
CA GLU A 665 10.93 18.86 -1.00
C GLU A 665 12.17 17.96 -0.99
N LEU A 666 12.74 17.74 -2.18
CA LEU A 666 13.82 16.77 -2.40
C LEU A 666 15.19 17.43 -2.64
N GLY A 667 15.24 18.74 -2.89
CA GLY A 667 16.48 19.47 -3.12
C GLY A 667 17.37 19.46 -1.88
N SER A 668 16.80 19.64 -0.69
CA SER A 668 17.55 19.56 0.58
C SER A 668 18.16 18.17 0.84
N VAL A 669 17.50 17.11 0.37
CA VAL A 669 17.99 15.73 0.52
C VAL A 669 19.23 15.50 -0.32
N LEU A 670 19.17 15.87 -1.60
CA LEU A 670 20.34 15.76 -2.51
C LEU A 670 21.46 16.71 -2.09
N ALA A 671 21.14 17.90 -1.58
CA ALA A 671 22.14 18.82 -1.03
C ALA A 671 22.85 18.24 0.20
N ALA A 672 22.12 17.53 1.07
CA ALA A 672 22.71 16.85 2.22
C ALA A 672 23.65 15.70 1.80
N ILE A 673 23.27 14.92 0.78
CA ILE A 673 24.14 13.88 0.21
C ILE A 673 25.39 14.52 -0.41
N ALA A 674 25.22 15.56 -1.22
CA ALA A 674 26.33 16.24 -1.86
C ALA A 674 27.32 16.83 -0.84
N ARG A 675 26.82 17.46 0.23
CA ARG A 675 27.64 17.95 1.35
C ARG A 675 28.44 16.81 2.00
N ASP A 676 27.77 15.72 2.34
CA ASP A 676 28.38 14.61 3.08
C ASP A 676 29.44 13.86 2.25
N GLU A 677 29.27 13.81 0.92
CA GLU A 677 30.15 13.12 -0.02
C GLU A 677 31.16 14.05 -0.72
N GLY A 678 31.17 15.35 -0.38
CA GLY A 678 32.07 16.34 -1.00
C GLY A 678 31.80 16.60 -2.49
N LEU A 679 30.56 16.44 -2.94
CA LEU A 679 30.12 16.63 -4.32
C LEU A 679 29.60 18.06 -4.56
N ALA A 680 29.65 18.48 -5.81
CA ALA A 680 28.99 19.71 -6.24
C ALA A 680 27.56 19.43 -6.67
N ILE A 681 26.64 20.35 -6.36
CA ILE A 681 25.23 20.27 -6.79
C ILE A 681 24.71 21.64 -7.27
N ARG A 682 23.83 21.59 -8.27
CA ARG A 682 23.02 22.71 -8.74
C ARG A 682 21.56 22.29 -8.88
N THR A 683 20.63 23.21 -8.66
CA THR A 683 19.20 22.99 -8.90
C THR A 683 18.63 24.06 -9.82
N GLY A 684 17.87 23.63 -10.82
CA GLY A 684 17.13 24.49 -11.74
C GLY A 684 15.63 24.40 -11.48
N HIS A 685 14.93 25.53 -11.59
CA HIS A 685 13.48 25.58 -11.55
C HIS A 685 12.93 26.22 -12.83
N PHE A 686 11.97 25.56 -13.45
CA PHE A 686 11.28 26.04 -14.63
C PHE A 686 9.77 26.11 -14.37
N THR A 687 9.18 27.23 -14.79
CA THR A 687 7.73 27.46 -14.79
C THR A 687 7.36 27.95 -16.19
N PRO A 688 6.48 27.23 -16.91
CA PRO A 688 6.03 27.65 -18.24
C PRO A 688 5.17 28.91 -18.14
N ASP A 689 5.12 29.68 -19.24
CA ASP A 689 4.11 30.71 -19.39
C ASP A 689 2.71 30.10 -19.67
N ALA A 690 1.68 30.94 -19.75
CA ALA A 690 0.32 30.46 -19.95
C ALA A 690 0.12 29.72 -21.29
N ALA A 691 0.78 30.18 -22.36
CA ALA A 691 0.64 29.59 -23.69
C ALA A 691 1.31 28.21 -23.75
N ASP A 692 2.49 28.08 -23.16
CA ASP A 692 3.21 26.81 -23.02
C ASP A 692 2.43 25.85 -22.12
N ALA A 693 1.85 26.32 -21.01
CA ALA A 693 1.03 25.51 -20.12
C ALA A 693 -0.23 24.95 -20.81
N GLU A 694 -0.89 25.74 -21.67
CA GLU A 694 -2.01 25.30 -22.51
C GLU A 694 -1.61 24.21 -23.53
N ARG A 695 -0.32 24.11 -23.86
CA ARG A 695 0.26 23.08 -24.71
C ARG A 695 0.81 21.87 -23.94
N HIS A 696 0.45 21.72 -22.67
CA HIS A 696 0.98 20.68 -21.77
C HIS A 696 2.49 20.75 -21.50
N VAL A 697 3.13 21.91 -21.67
CA VAL A 697 4.45 22.13 -21.07
C VAL A 697 4.28 22.22 -19.55
N ALA A 698 5.13 21.51 -18.80
CA ALA A 698 4.97 21.37 -17.36
C ALA A 698 6.09 22.07 -16.59
N LYS A 699 5.74 22.59 -15.41
CA LYS A 699 6.72 23.05 -14.42
C LYS A 699 7.67 21.91 -14.06
N SER A 700 8.95 22.23 -13.86
CA SER A 700 9.93 21.23 -13.44
C SER A 700 10.95 21.77 -12.44
N ARG A 701 11.48 20.86 -11.64
CA ARG A 701 12.65 21.06 -10.78
C ARG A 701 13.67 19.97 -11.09
N VAL A 702 14.90 20.37 -11.35
CA VAL A 702 15.99 19.47 -11.75
C VAL A 702 17.17 19.71 -10.84
N ALA A 703 17.83 18.64 -10.40
CA ALA A 703 19.12 18.70 -9.72
C ALA A 703 20.20 18.13 -10.64
N VAL A 704 21.38 18.77 -10.66
CA VAL A 704 22.56 18.27 -11.36
C VAL A 704 23.66 18.08 -10.34
N ILE A 705 24.19 16.86 -10.27
CA ILE A 705 25.26 16.46 -9.34
C ILE A 705 26.50 16.15 -10.15
N ALA A 706 27.64 16.63 -9.68
CA ALA A 706 28.94 16.35 -10.27
C ALA A 706 30.02 16.23 -9.20
N ARG A 707 31.16 15.61 -9.55
CA ARG A 707 32.31 15.51 -8.65
C ARG A 707 32.87 16.87 -8.28
N GLU A 708 32.94 17.79 -9.24
CA GLU A 708 33.47 19.14 -9.07
C GLU A 708 32.56 20.19 -9.70
N ALA A 709 32.56 21.41 -9.14
CA ALA A 709 31.73 22.49 -9.66
C ALA A 709 32.09 22.87 -11.12
N ALA A 710 33.35 22.72 -11.51
CA ALA A 710 33.82 22.96 -12.87
C ALA A 710 33.16 22.04 -13.91
N HIS A 711 32.60 20.89 -13.49
CA HIS A 711 31.95 19.94 -14.39
C HIS A 711 30.59 20.43 -14.93
N PHE A 712 29.97 21.42 -14.29
CA PHE A 712 28.71 22.00 -14.76
C PHE A 712 28.83 22.84 -16.04
N GLY A 713 30.04 23.27 -16.40
CA GLY A 713 30.29 24.03 -17.62
C GLY A 713 29.37 25.26 -17.75
N PRO A 714 28.67 25.46 -18.90
CA PRO A 714 27.81 26.63 -19.13
C PRO A 714 26.68 26.84 -18.13
N MET A 715 26.33 25.83 -17.32
CA MET A 715 25.30 25.98 -16.28
C MET A 715 25.75 26.90 -15.14
N LEU A 716 27.05 27.13 -14.95
CA LEU A 716 27.58 28.04 -13.92
C LEU A 716 27.23 29.50 -14.19
N ASP A 717 27.08 29.87 -15.46
CA ASP A 717 26.80 31.24 -15.91
C ASP A 717 25.30 31.51 -16.09
N ASP A 718 24.47 30.48 -15.99
CA ASP A 718 23.03 30.57 -16.21
C ASP A 718 22.31 30.79 -14.86
N PRO A 719 21.65 31.95 -14.66
CA PRO A 719 21.04 32.32 -13.38
C PRO A 719 19.88 31.42 -12.96
N ARG A 720 19.39 30.55 -13.86
CA ARG A 720 18.37 29.54 -13.54
C ARG A 720 18.89 28.45 -12.60
N TRP A 721 20.21 28.25 -12.53
CA TRP A 721 20.84 27.21 -11.70
C TRP A 721 21.37 27.80 -10.40
N THR A 722 20.82 27.35 -9.28
CA THR A 722 21.22 27.78 -7.94
C THR A 722 21.83 26.66 -7.13
N VAL A 723 22.50 26.97 -6.03
CA VAL A 723 22.98 25.97 -5.07
C VAL A 723 21.87 25.70 -4.06
N PRO A 724 21.36 24.46 -3.94
CA PRO A 724 20.37 24.13 -2.93
C PRO A 724 20.98 24.13 -1.52
N GLU A 725 20.19 24.51 -0.51
CA GLU A 725 20.60 24.44 0.88
C GLU A 725 20.18 23.10 1.52
N ALA A 726 21.12 22.42 2.18
CA ALA A 726 20.82 21.20 2.94
C ALA A 726 20.11 21.49 4.27
N GLY A 727 20.42 22.62 4.91
CA GLY A 727 19.99 22.94 6.27
C GLY A 727 20.39 21.85 7.26
N THR A 728 19.46 21.47 8.14
CA THR A 728 19.63 20.37 9.12
C THR A 728 19.25 18.99 8.56
N THR A 729 19.02 18.89 7.25
CA THR A 729 18.61 17.63 6.62
C THR A 729 19.74 16.60 6.69
N ARG A 730 19.40 15.40 7.17
CA ARG A 730 20.27 14.21 7.13
C ARG A 730 20.18 13.58 5.75
N ALA A 731 21.32 13.19 5.18
CA ALA A 731 21.37 12.44 3.93
C ALA A 731 20.58 11.14 4.04
N TRP A 732 19.80 10.83 3.00
CA TRP A 732 19.15 9.52 2.89
C TRP A 732 20.20 8.46 2.51
N THR A 733 20.02 7.27 3.06
CA THR A 733 20.83 6.08 2.83
C THR A 733 19.90 4.89 2.62
N ASP A 734 20.39 3.79 2.07
CA ASP A 734 19.58 2.57 1.93
C ASP A 734 19.02 2.07 3.28
N ASP A 735 19.73 2.31 4.38
CA ASP A 735 19.33 1.93 5.75
C ASP A 735 18.47 2.99 6.46
N TYR A 736 18.36 4.20 5.90
CA TYR A 736 17.67 5.34 6.54
C TYR A 736 17.06 6.35 5.55
N SER A 737 15.76 6.60 5.68
CA SER A 737 15.04 7.65 4.96
C SER A 737 13.90 8.22 5.81
N ASN A 738 13.68 9.53 5.69
CA ASN A 738 12.63 10.25 6.43
C ASN A 738 11.79 11.10 5.47
N ILE A 739 10.77 10.44 4.89
CA ILE A 739 9.84 11.02 3.93
C ILE A 739 8.97 12.09 4.59
N ILE A 740 8.54 11.87 5.84
CA ILE A 740 7.68 12.81 6.59
C ILE A 740 8.34 14.17 6.71
N SER A 741 9.63 14.21 7.04
CA SER A 741 10.36 15.48 7.14
C SER A 741 10.49 16.19 5.78
N ALA A 742 10.62 15.44 4.67
CA ALA A 742 10.60 16.03 3.32
C ALA A 742 9.22 16.59 2.95
N MET A 743 8.13 15.95 3.41
CA MET A 743 6.78 16.48 3.28
C MET A 743 6.58 17.75 4.09
N MET A 744 7.03 17.78 5.34
CA MET A 744 6.88 18.96 6.21
C MET A 744 7.66 20.18 5.71
N ARG A 745 8.78 19.98 5.00
CA ARG A 745 9.54 21.06 4.36
C ARG A 745 8.90 21.57 3.09
N LYS A 746 7.98 20.82 2.50
CA LYS A 746 7.22 21.26 1.33
C LYS A 746 6.24 22.35 1.77
N LYS A 747 6.54 23.59 1.36
CA LYS A 747 5.70 24.76 1.60
C LYS A 747 4.62 24.91 0.56
#